data_AF-A0A962TZT6-F1
#
_entry.id   AF-A0A962TZT6-F1
#
_cell.length_a   1.000
_cell.length_b   1.000
_cell.length_c   1.000
_cell.angle_alpha   90.00
_cell.angle_beta   90.00
_cell.angle_gamma   90.00
#
_symmetry.space_group_name_H-M   'P 1'
#
loop_
_entity.id
_entity.type
_entity.pdbx_description
1 polymer ?
#
loop_
_entity_poly.entity_id
_entity_poly.type
_entity_poly.pdbx_seq_one_letter_code
_entity_poly.pdbx_strand_id
1 'polypeptide(L)'
;MQGNGFSVRGRVVLLEDRTGVFGLTVVVYDKDHLFDDRLGSTITNDEGEFVVPYREWDFRDFVEKKPDLYINVLDHNGHLVYSSENAVLWDADRVTDFSVTIPRAKLDRHLREMHHLARLSGGIVAQDKLDTIDRAVALLDRRGMIGHDTPLGSRPFGHGGPAPIPFNAWYCPAPDIFVFGDILEIAWGVIENDPRAILEYVTILETIIHRQKVRKPEQFAAASARWRTNAAPEPESLGKLLAAKQRALGAGPSETLIEKERYLPLIAASILAAKGDRAVANRYVGVTLGAIGALGQMDAIYRAARNALRSNPGGIGSLRNLLGFVGGTCGPDDGPMPWPVDPEDIFDVDDIWRIEKWFCTAEMDRAMHSGGLSGGSYEIHDVDWSDGCPGSPIVITGENFTGMFPSRNRVLFADRSGWGTVEAAPVDPDADWTDTRIQVPLPAEAGPGPISLRIIGGFATACGSAVEVYRRGRGATFDFAGGAAYIRHFTADGERGNVRVDAGDTVHLRWVVVPEDASVDLSLDQDGVVTPHSGLDAEAGLDVSIPAGRPSVTVCTLTADNACAEAAAVREIRLNAYVDPALSVAGIEATQAIQRFNITGDLSANNSVRLARGKRTMVRAYVDSGRRDGFDEGDGPNVQPRVTGQLAVTDLDSGTVDMLSPVNPTGDTMARPAANIVRDDLEHSLNFRIPSHLAVGRKELRTFIESTSPYGEPYTTEDAIEVSFTAMGELKLLRILCTDNITGNVPTVAGWGIGHQGTRTRYPLAHDGFPIYTAPGNTTISTNEDLTTSAGWDNLLDDLDDIADDYEDIGQVWCMTVPDDSTYQWNGLGTSGGHPRFICKESLAASFPHELGHTQGVGHSGCDTCVGCAGSPAAGSYDSRLPTSAQYDETGVDVYAYEALAAGHGDLMSYCDGPGGDRQKRWPSVEFWNILFDRYS
;
A
#
# COMPACT_ATOMS: atom_id res chain seq x y z
N MET A 1 -60.02 -18.43 -11.13
CA MET A 1 -60.26 -19.88 -11.02
C MET A 1 -60.97 -20.15 -9.70
N GLN A 2 -62.29 -20.32 -9.71
CA GLN A 2 -63.06 -20.78 -8.55
C GLN A 2 -63.74 -22.08 -8.99
N GLY A 3 -63.24 -23.21 -8.49
CA GLY A 3 -63.78 -24.52 -8.84
C GLY A 3 -62.94 -25.65 -8.25
N ASN A 4 -63.48 -26.33 -7.24
CA ASN A 4 -63.02 -27.60 -6.65
C ASN A 4 -61.73 -27.63 -5.81
N GLY A 5 -61.39 -26.54 -5.10
CA GLY A 5 -60.31 -26.55 -4.08
C GLY A 5 -60.85 -26.69 -2.66
N PHE A 6 -60.08 -27.35 -1.79
CA PHE A 6 -60.25 -27.32 -0.33
C PHE A 6 -59.30 -26.28 0.27
N SER A 7 -59.58 -25.75 1.46
CA SER A 7 -58.65 -24.86 2.17
C SER A 7 -58.76 -24.94 3.67
N VAL A 8 -57.63 -25.00 4.36
CA VAL A 8 -57.55 -24.75 5.79
C VAL A 8 -57.22 -23.29 6.03
N ARG A 9 -57.93 -22.63 6.93
CA ARG A 9 -57.68 -21.26 7.36
C ARG A 9 -57.51 -21.25 8.87
N GLY A 10 -56.93 -20.19 9.41
CA GLY A 10 -56.86 -20.09 10.85
C GLY A 10 -56.00 -18.95 11.34
N ARG A 11 -55.81 -18.91 12.65
CA ARG A 11 -54.99 -17.91 13.32
C ARG A 11 -54.16 -18.56 14.43
N VAL A 12 -52.88 -18.19 14.51
CA VAL A 12 -51.97 -18.54 15.59
C VAL A 12 -51.72 -17.31 16.45
N VAL A 13 -52.12 -17.37 17.72
CA VAL A 13 -51.98 -16.26 18.67
C VAL A 13 -51.21 -16.67 19.92
N LEU A 14 -50.57 -15.69 20.56
CA LEU A 14 -50.00 -15.86 21.90
C LEU A 14 -51.10 -16.15 22.90
N LEU A 15 -50.80 -17.02 23.86
CA LEU A 15 -51.72 -17.32 24.95
C LEU A 15 -51.97 -16.11 25.84
N GLU A 16 -50.93 -15.30 26.06
CA GLU A 16 -50.89 -14.25 27.06
C GLU A 16 -51.73 -13.03 26.68
N ASP A 17 -51.60 -12.55 25.46
CA ASP A 17 -52.16 -11.27 25.01
C ASP A 17 -53.01 -11.39 23.74
N ARG A 18 -53.17 -12.62 23.21
CA ARG A 18 -53.90 -12.91 21.96
C ARG A 18 -53.32 -12.23 20.72
N THR A 19 -52.08 -11.73 20.80
CA THR A 19 -51.38 -11.15 19.65
C THR A 19 -51.07 -12.23 18.62
N GLY A 20 -51.23 -11.90 17.34
CA GLY A 20 -50.82 -12.76 16.24
C GLY A 20 -49.35 -13.15 16.32
N VAL A 21 -49.03 -14.42 16.07
CA VAL A 21 -47.63 -14.86 16.02
C VAL A 21 -47.18 -14.96 14.57
N PHE A 22 -46.37 -14.01 14.15
CA PHE A 22 -45.80 -13.95 12.82
C PHE A 22 -44.71 -15.01 12.57
N GLY A 23 -44.62 -15.45 11.32
CA GLY A 23 -43.44 -16.17 10.83
C GLY A 23 -43.40 -17.66 11.17
N LEU A 24 -44.48 -18.22 11.70
CA LEU A 24 -44.58 -19.65 11.98
C LEU A 24 -45.04 -20.40 10.73
N THR A 25 -44.43 -21.54 10.44
CA THR A 25 -44.86 -22.40 9.33
C THR A 25 -45.99 -23.31 9.80
N VAL A 26 -47.18 -23.14 9.24
CA VAL A 26 -48.31 -24.03 9.46
C VAL A 26 -48.34 -25.08 8.36
N VAL A 27 -48.22 -26.34 8.73
CA VAL A 27 -48.29 -27.50 7.85
C VAL A 27 -49.58 -28.25 8.13
N VAL A 28 -50.36 -28.54 7.09
CA VAL A 28 -51.63 -29.27 7.18
C VAL A 28 -51.40 -30.71 6.74
N TYR A 29 -51.94 -31.64 7.52
CA TYR A 29 -51.89 -33.07 7.28
C TYR A 29 -53.30 -33.66 7.26
N ASP A 30 -53.44 -34.73 6.48
CA ASP A 30 -54.53 -35.69 6.54
C ASP A 30 -54.13 -36.88 7.41
N LYS A 31 -55.03 -37.39 8.25
CA LYS A 31 -54.74 -38.44 9.22
C LYS A 31 -55.18 -39.81 8.70
N ASP A 32 -54.28 -40.49 8.02
CA ASP A 32 -54.52 -41.86 7.55
C ASP A 32 -54.15 -42.95 8.56
N HIS A 33 -54.69 -44.15 8.34
CA HIS A 33 -54.39 -45.32 9.16
C HIS A 33 -52.95 -45.84 9.02
N LEU A 34 -52.23 -45.51 7.94
CA LEU A 34 -50.89 -46.04 7.67
C LEU A 34 -49.81 -44.94 7.55
N PHE A 35 -50.06 -43.85 6.85
CA PHE A 35 -49.12 -42.73 6.68
C PHE A 35 -49.88 -41.43 6.46
N ASP A 36 -49.74 -40.46 7.38
CA ASP A 36 -50.39 -39.15 7.26
C ASP A 36 -49.92 -38.38 6.02
N ASP A 37 -50.85 -38.00 5.14
CA ASP A 37 -50.54 -37.24 3.93
C ASP A 37 -50.40 -35.73 4.19
N ARG A 38 -49.30 -35.13 3.69
CA ARG A 38 -49.08 -33.67 3.81
C ARG A 38 -49.84 -32.94 2.70
N LEU A 39 -50.89 -32.21 3.09
CA LEU A 39 -51.76 -31.49 2.16
C LEU A 39 -51.22 -30.13 1.72
N GLY A 40 -50.42 -29.48 2.57
CA GLY A 40 -49.83 -28.18 2.21
C GLY A 40 -49.17 -27.49 3.39
N SER A 41 -48.63 -26.29 3.15
CA SER A 41 -48.12 -25.43 4.22
C SER A 41 -48.13 -23.95 3.83
N THR A 42 -48.20 -23.07 4.83
CA THR A 42 -48.05 -21.62 4.66
C THR A 42 -47.34 -21.02 5.88
N ILE A 43 -47.00 -19.74 5.83
CA ILE A 43 -46.44 -18.99 6.96
C ILE A 43 -47.54 -18.08 7.53
N THR A 44 -47.60 -17.93 8.86
CA THR A 44 -48.51 -16.99 9.51
C THR A 44 -48.14 -15.54 9.21
N ASN A 45 -49.14 -14.71 8.91
CA ASN A 45 -48.95 -13.27 8.75
C ASN A 45 -48.77 -12.56 10.11
N ASP A 46 -48.68 -11.23 10.08
CA ASP A 46 -48.50 -10.34 11.23
C ASP A 46 -49.64 -10.46 12.26
N GLU A 47 -50.84 -10.72 11.77
CA GLU A 47 -52.00 -11.02 12.61
C GLU A 47 -52.02 -12.47 13.09
N GLY A 48 -51.07 -13.31 12.68
CA GLY A 48 -51.00 -14.73 12.98
C GLY A 48 -51.90 -15.58 12.09
N GLU A 49 -52.58 -14.99 11.10
CA GLU A 49 -53.49 -15.66 10.20
C GLU A 49 -52.76 -16.50 9.15
N PHE A 50 -53.40 -17.58 8.72
CA PHE A 50 -52.87 -18.48 7.71
C PHE A 50 -53.98 -19.06 6.83
N VAL A 51 -53.65 -19.34 5.57
CA VAL A 51 -54.51 -20.05 4.61
C VAL A 51 -53.68 -21.05 3.82
N VAL A 52 -54.04 -22.33 3.90
CA VAL A 52 -53.40 -23.43 3.17
C VAL A 52 -54.42 -24.03 2.19
N PRO A 53 -54.34 -23.68 0.89
CA PRO A 53 -55.16 -24.32 -0.12
C PRO A 53 -54.61 -25.71 -0.48
N TYR A 54 -55.50 -26.68 -0.68
CA TYR A 54 -55.16 -28.03 -1.13
C TYR A 54 -56.27 -28.58 -2.04
N ARG A 55 -56.04 -29.71 -2.70
CA ARG A 55 -56.91 -30.30 -3.72
C ARG A 55 -57.45 -31.64 -3.25
N GLU A 56 -58.58 -32.03 -3.84
CA GLU A 56 -59.25 -33.29 -3.48
C GLU A 56 -58.36 -34.52 -3.65
N TRP A 57 -57.50 -34.53 -4.66
CA TRP A 57 -56.59 -35.66 -4.91
C TRP A 57 -55.37 -35.68 -3.97
N ASP A 58 -55.19 -34.66 -3.12
CA ASP A 58 -54.10 -34.64 -2.14
C ASP A 58 -54.42 -35.53 -0.90
N PHE A 59 -55.68 -35.96 -0.73
CA PHE A 59 -56.15 -36.76 0.41
C PHE A 59 -57.08 -37.95 0.04
N ARG A 60 -57.47 -38.07 -1.23
CA ARG A 60 -58.53 -39.01 -1.61
C ARG A 60 -58.01 -40.43 -1.85
N ASP A 61 -58.22 -41.28 -0.86
CA ASP A 61 -58.02 -42.74 -0.96
C ASP A 61 -59.29 -43.50 -1.41
N PHE A 62 -59.16 -44.81 -1.69
CA PHE A 62 -60.25 -45.64 -2.24
C PHE A 62 -61.51 -45.71 -1.34
N VAL A 63 -61.43 -45.28 -0.07
CA VAL A 63 -62.49 -45.43 0.94
C VAL A 63 -62.99 -44.09 1.49
N GLU A 64 -62.17 -43.05 1.54
CA GLU A 64 -62.52 -41.77 2.17
C GLU A 64 -62.90 -40.66 1.17
N LYS A 65 -63.94 -39.89 1.54
CA LYS A 65 -64.50 -38.80 0.71
C LYS A 65 -64.17 -37.41 1.25
N LYS A 66 -63.66 -37.32 2.47
CA LYS A 66 -63.32 -36.10 3.19
C LYS A 66 -62.02 -36.35 3.97
N PRO A 67 -61.18 -35.33 4.17
CA PRO A 67 -59.94 -35.47 4.90
C PRO A 67 -60.15 -35.37 6.42
N ASP A 68 -59.32 -36.04 7.18
CA ASP A 68 -59.19 -36.00 8.62
C ASP A 68 -58.02 -35.09 9.03
N LEU A 69 -58.32 -33.81 9.25
CA LEU A 69 -57.30 -32.77 9.28
C LEU A 69 -56.65 -32.60 10.65
N TYR A 70 -55.33 -32.44 10.65
CA TYR A 70 -54.61 -31.79 11.74
C TYR A 70 -53.52 -30.86 11.22
N ILE A 71 -53.02 -29.97 12.08
CA ILE A 71 -51.96 -29.03 11.73
C ILE A 71 -50.77 -29.15 12.66
N ASN A 72 -49.59 -28.96 12.08
CA ASN A 72 -48.35 -28.72 12.80
C ASN A 72 -47.95 -27.27 12.59
N VAL A 73 -47.62 -26.57 13.67
CA VAL A 73 -47.05 -25.23 13.65
C VAL A 73 -45.59 -25.35 14.02
N LEU A 74 -44.72 -25.01 13.07
CA LEU A 74 -43.28 -25.10 13.17
C LEU A 74 -42.67 -23.70 13.32
N ASP A 75 -41.55 -23.60 14.05
CA ASP A 75 -40.72 -22.40 14.04
C ASP A 75 -39.97 -22.26 12.71
N HIS A 76 -39.26 -21.14 12.51
CA HIS A 76 -38.53 -20.87 11.27
C HIS A 76 -37.39 -21.88 10.98
N ASN A 77 -36.92 -22.62 12.00
CA ASN A 77 -35.95 -23.71 11.87
C ASN A 77 -36.63 -25.06 11.55
N GLY A 78 -37.94 -25.07 11.39
CA GLY A 78 -38.73 -26.27 11.10
C GLY A 78 -39.01 -27.14 12.33
N HIS A 79 -38.69 -26.68 13.54
CA HIS A 79 -39.01 -27.44 14.74
C HIS A 79 -40.47 -27.27 15.13
N LEU A 80 -41.08 -28.36 15.60
CA LEU A 80 -42.47 -28.35 16.06
C LEU A 80 -42.66 -27.51 17.31
N VAL A 81 -43.50 -26.47 17.22
CA VAL A 81 -43.91 -25.60 18.34
C VAL A 81 -45.27 -26.02 18.89
N TYR A 82 -46.18 -26.41 17.99
CA TYR A 82 -47.52 -26.87 18.33
C TYR A 82 -48.00 -27.92 17.32
N SER A 83 -48.77 -28.90 17.78
CA SER A 83 -49.47 -29.86 16.93
C SER A 83 -50.90 -30.03 17.41
N SER A 84 -51.85 -30.06 16.49
CA SER A 84 -53.23 -30.46 16.76
C SER A 84 -53.48 -31.95 16.49
N GLU A 85 -52.45 -32.77 16.33
CA GLU A 85 -52.59 -34.21 16.01
C GLU A 85 -53.41 -34.97 17.07
N ASN A 86 -53.38 -34.55 18.33
CA ASN A 86 -54.24 -35.13 19.39
C ASN A 86 -55.69 -34.63 19.35
N ALA A 87 -56.04 -33.77 18.40
CA ALA A 87 -57.34 -33.15 18.20
C ALA A 87 -57.66 -33.10 16.70
N VAL A 88 -57.52 -34.25 16.01
CA VAL A 88 -57.86 -34.40 14.59
C VAL A 88 -59.31 -33.99 14.35
N LEU A 89 -59.51 -33.19 13.31
CA LEU A 89 -60.83 -32.84 12.81
C LEU A 89 -61.25 -33.85 11.76
N TRP A 90 -61.99 -34.87 12.19
CA TRP A 90 -62.50 -35.92 11.33
C TRP A 90 -63.54 -35.40 10.32
N ASP A 91 -63.55 -35.95 9.10
CA ASP A 91 -64.51 -35.65 8.03
C ASP A 91 -64.62 -34.14 7.70
N ALA A 92 -63.48 -33.45 7.62
CA ALA A 92 -63.41 -32.01 7.47
C ALA A 92 -64.08 -31.49 6.18
N ASP A 93 -64.72 -30.33 6.28
CA ASP A 93 -65.41 -29.69 5.16
C ASP A 93 -64.42 -29.05 4.17
N ARG A 94 -64.95 -28.55 3.05
CA ARG A 94 -64.14 -27.88 2.01
C ARG A 94 -63.36 -26.66 2.51
N VAL A 95 -63.87 -25.98 3.53
CA VAL A 95 -63.17 -24.89 4.20
C VAL A 95 -63.24 -25.14 5.69
N THR A 96 -62.08 -25.19 6.34
CA THR A 96 -61.95 -25.50 7.75
C THR A 96 -61.13 -24.44 8.46
N ASP A 97 -61.62 -23.96 9.60
CA ASP A 97 -60.92 -22.96 10.42
C ASP A 97 -60.24 -23.60 11.64
N PHE A 98 -58.99 -23.21 11.90
CA PHE A 98 -58.23 -23.56 13.10
C PHE A 98 -57.91 -22.29 13.93
N SER A 99 -58.07 -22.38 15.25
CA SER A 99 -57.62 -21.34 16.18
C SER A 99 -56.54 -21.92 17.09
N VAL A 100 -55.29 -21.56 16.85
CA VAL A 100 -54.14 -22.05 17.61
C VAL A 100 -53.73 -21.00 18.62
N THR A 101 -53.51 -21.43 19.86
CA THR A 101 -53.01 -20.58 20.93
C THR A 101 -51.74 -21.20 21.51
N ILE A 102 -50.63 -20.46 21.48
CA ILE A 102 -49.30 -20.96 21.86
C ILE A 102 -48.76 -20.09 23.01
N PRO A 103 -48.34 -20.68 24.15
CA PRO A 103 -47.65 -19.94 25.20
C PRO A 103 -46.35 -19.31 24.68
N ARG A 104 -46.06 -18.07 25.06
CA ARG A 104 -44.83 -17.36 24.67
C ARG A 104 -43.58 -18.18 25.00
N ALA A 105 -43.55 -18.87 26.13
CA ALA A 105 -42.44 -19.74 26.54
C ALA A 105 -42.15 -20.92 25.59
N LYS A 106 -43.09 -21.34 24.73
CA LYS A 106 -42.83 -22.33 23.66
C LYS A 106 -42.29 -21.69 22.39
N LEU A 107 -42.55 -20.40 22.22
CA LEU A 107 -42.07 -19.58 21.12
C LEU A 107 -40.77 -18.87 21.46
N ASP A 108 -40.37 -18.86 22.72
CA ASP A 108 -39.11 -18.34 23.23
C ASP A 108 -37.91 -18.67 22.34
N ARG A 109 -37.86 -19.88 21.78
CA ARG A 109 -36.85 -20.25 20.78
C ARG A 109 -37.08 -19.54 19.44
N HIS A 110 -38.26 -19.65 18.82
CA HIS A 110 -38.63 -18.92 17.59
C HIS A 110 -38.40 -17.40 17.68
N LEU A 111 -38.71 -16.81 18.83
CA LEU A 111 -38.58 -15.39 19.11
C LEU A 111 -37.13 -14.97 19.43
N ARG A 112 -36.26 -15.91 19.84
CA ARG A 112 -34.82 -15.68 20.03
C ARG A 112 -33.96 -16.06 18.82
N GLU A 113 -34.38 -17.09 18.08
CA GLU A 113 -33.65 -17.72 16.97
C GLU A 113 -34.08 -17.20 15.60
N MET A 114 -35.23 -16.50 15.48
CA MET A 114 -35.45 -15.67 14.29
C MET A 114 -34.21 -14.80 14.19
N HIS A 115 -33.37 -15.12 13.21
CA HIS A 115 -32.19 -14.35 12.91
C HIS A 115 -32.74 -13.06 12.30
N HIS A 116 -33.11 -12.14 13.18
CA HIS A 116 -33.10 -10.73 12.86
C HIS A 116 -31.74 -10.52 12.27
N LEU A 117 -31.73 -10.15 10.99
CA LEU A 117 -30.50 -9.70 10.39
C LEU A 117 -30.04 -8.53 11.26
N ALA A 118 -29.04 -8.78 12.10
CA ALA A 118 -28.41 -7.74 12.87
C ALA A 118 -27.95 -6.70 11.87
N ARG A 119 -28.02 -5.42 12.24
CA ARG A 119 -27.44 -4.36 11.44
C ARG A 119 -25.93 -4.62 11.35
N LEU A 120 -25.54 -5.32 10.29
CA LEU A 120 -24.16 -5.67 10.01
C LEU A 120 -23.49 -4.44 9.39
N SER A 121 -22.35 -4.05 9.94
CA SER A 121 -21.48 -3.02 9.40
C SER A 121 -20.28 -3.62 8.66
N GLY A 122 -19.55 -2.75 7.96
CA GLY A 122 -18.38 -3.11 7.15
C GLY A 122 -18.73 -3.69 5.79
N GLY A 123 -17.70 -4.23 5.11
CA GLY A 123 -17.81 -4.68 3.73
C GLY A 123 -18.79 -5.84 3.51
N ILE A 124 -19.22 -6.02 2.25
CA ILE A 124 -20.10 -7.13 1.83
C ILE A 124 -19.44 -8.49 2.10
N VAL A 125 -18.12 -8.57 2.03
CA VAL A 125 -17.34 -9.73 2.45
C VAL A 125 -16.86 -9.50 3.87
N ALA A 126 -17.09 -10.47 4.75
CA ALA A 126 -16.61 -10.40 6.12
C ALA A 126 -15.06 -10.38 6.16
N GLN A 127 -14.49 -9.50 6.98
CA GLN A 127 -13.04 -9.25 7.03
C GLN A 127 -12.25 -10.53 7.34
N ASP A 128 -12.75 -11.39 8.23
CA ASP A 128 -12.12 -12.65 8.60
C ASP A 128 -11.97 -13.62 7.40
N LYS A 129 -12.84 -13.51 6.39
CA LYS A 129 -12.73 -14.28 5.15
C LYS A 129 -11.69 -13.71 4.20
N LEU A 130 -11.55 -12.38 4.13
CA LEU A 130 -10.45 -11.73 3.41
C LEU A 130 -9.11 -12.09 4.07
N ASP A 131 -9.02 -11.99 5.39
CA ASP A 131 -7.83 -12.39 6.17
C ASP A 131 -7.48 -13.87 5.96
N THR A 132 -8.47 -14.71 5.69
CA THR A 132 -8.25 -16.13 5.36
C THR A 132 -7.63 -16.30 3.97
N ILE A 133 -8.03 -15.49 2.99
CA ILE A 133 -7.41 -15.47 1.66
C ILE A 133 -5.97 -14.95 1.78
N ASP A 134 -5.77 -13.83 2.48
CA ASP A 134 -4.44 -13.21 2.63
C ASP A 134 -3.45 -14.12 3.34
N ARG A 135 -3.86 -14.78 4.42
CA ARG A 135 -3.02 -15.78 5.10
C ARG A 135 -2.65 -16.95 4.19
N ALA A 136 -3.56 -17.36 3.30
CA ALA A 136 -3.30 -18.46 2.36
C ALA A 136 -2.36 -18.01 1.22
N VAL A 137 -2.49 -16.78 0.74
CA VAL A 137 -1.57 -16.18 -0.23
C VAL A 137 -0.17 -16.03 0.38
N ALA A 138 -0.07 -15.50 1.60
CA ALA A 138 1.19 -15.41 2.34
C ALA A 138 1.81 -16.79 2.64
N LEU A 139 1.01 -17.87 2.67
CA LEU A 139 1.52 -19.24 2.75
C LEU A 139 2.12 -19.73 1.42
N LEU A 140 1.56 -19.31 0.27
CA LEU A 140 2.14 -19.61 -1.04
C LEU A 140 3.45 -18.85 -1.26
N ASP A 141 3.48 -17.58 -0.86
CA ASP A 141 4.65 -16.70 -0.96
C ASP A 141 5.83 -17.23 -0.14
N ARG A 142 5.62 -17.52 1.17
CA ARG A 142 6.66 -18.12 2.04
C ARG A 142 7.21 -19.45 1.55
N ARG A 143 6.50 -20.14 0.66
CA ARG A 143 6.93 -21.42 0.06
C ARG A 143 7.60 -21.23 -1.31
N GLY A 144 7.85 -19.99 -1.74
CA GLY A 144 8.43 -19.67 -3.04
C GLY A 144 7.55 -20.12 -4.22
N MET A 145 6.25 -20.28 -3.99
CA MET A 145 5.30 -20.75 -5.03
C MET A 145 4.60 -19.59 -5.74
N ILE A 146 4.77 -18.37 -5.26
CA ILE A 146 4.48 -17.13 -5.98
C ILE A 146 5.83 -16.65 -6.51
N GLY A 147 6.01 -16.69 -7.82
CA GLY A 147 7.23 -16.18 -8.44
C GLY A 147 7.19 -14.65 -8.42
N HIS A 148 7.90 -14.02 -7.49
CA HIS A 148 8.17 -12.58 -7.54
C HIS A 148 9.31 -12.25 -8.51
N ASP A 149 10.10 -13.25 -8.90
CA ASP A 149 11.25 -13.10 -9.80
C ASP A 149 11.12 -14.06 -10.99
N THR A 150 10.79 -13.55 -12.17
CA THR A 150 11.34 -14.14 -13.41
C THR A 150 11.56 -13.06 -14.48
N PRO A 151 12.76 -12.98 -15.08
CA PRO A 151 13.07 -12.07 -16.17
C PRO A 151 12.33 -12.49 -17.45
N LEU A 152 11.74 -11.52 -18.14
CA LEU A 152 11.28 -11.67 -19.52
C LEU A 152 12.49 -11.82 -20.45
N GLY A 153 12.80 -13.05 -20.88
CA GLY A 153 13.90 -13.32 -21.80
C GLY A 153 13.87 -14.69 -22.50
N SER A 154 13.31 -14.70 -23.72
CA SER A 154 13.63 -15.57 -24.88
C SER A 154 13.70 -17.10 -24.74
N ARG A 155 12.68 -17.80 -25.27
CA ARG A 155 12.84 -19.04 -26.06
C ARG A 155 11.82 -19.12 -27.22
N PRO A 156 12.22 -19.53 -28.44
CA PRO A 156 11.30 -19.84 -29.52
C PRO A 156 10.86 -21.32 -29.48
N PHE A 157 9.54 -21.55 -29.56
CA PHE A 157 8.79 -22.79 -29.85
C PHE A 157 8.85 -24.02 -28.92
N GLY A 158 7.65 -24.49 -28.53
CA GLY A 158 7.33 -25.92 -28.38
C GLY A 158 6.60 -26.38 -27.10
N HIS A 159 5.27 -26.26 -27.08
CA HIS A 159 4.28 -26.97 -26.24
C HIS A 159 4.46 -27.03 -24.69
N GLY A 160 3.58 -26.29 -23.99
CA GLY A 160 2.79 -26.83 -22.87
C GLY A 160 3.42 -26.81 -21.46
N GLY A 161 3.53 -25.64 -20.86
CA GLY A 161 3.67 -25.48 -19.40
C GLY A 161 3.25 -24.07 -18.96
N PRO A 162 2.47 -23.90 -17.87
CA PRO A 162 2.00 -22.58 -17.46
C PRO A 162 3.17 -21.75 -16.91
N ALA A 163 3.37 -20.56 -17.48
CA ALA A 163 4.33 -19.57 -17.00
C ALA A 163 3.87 -18.98 -15.65
N PRO A 164 4.80 -18.58 -14.74
CA PRO A 164 4.45 -17.87 -13.53
C PRO A 164 4.08 -16.43 -13.89
N ILE A 165 2.82 -16.06 -13.66
CA ILE A 165 2.30 -14.70 -13.83
C ILE A 165 2.50 -13.98 -12.48
N PRO A 166 3.00 -12.73 -12.44
CA PRO A 166 3.11 -11.96 -11.20
C PRO A 166 1.73 -11.82 -10.56
N PHE A 167 1.65 -12.18 -9.28
CA PHE A 167 0.40 -12.19 -8.53
C PHE A 167 -0.02 -10.80 -8.06
N ASN A 168 -0.41 -9.95 -8.99
CA ASN A 168 -1.13 -8.72 -8.70
C ASN A 168 -2.66 -8.96 -8.83
N ALA A 169 -3.17 -10.04 -8.21
CA ALA A 169 -4.61 -10.35 -8.23
C ALA A 169 -5.49 -9.27 -7.56
N TRP A 170 -4.87 -8.32 -6.84
CA TRP A 170 -5.52 -7.11 -6.31
C TRP A 170 -5.72 -6.00 -7.37
N TYR A 171 -5.09 -6.11 -8.55
CA TYR A 171 -5.27 -5.19 -9.67
C TYR A 171 -6.36 -5.62 -10.65
N CYS A 172 -7.00 -6.80 -10.48
CA CYS A 172 -8.32 -6.98 -11.05
C CYS A 172 -9.22 -5.95 -10.35
N PRO A 173 -9.87 -5.00 -11.05
CA PRO A 173 -10.76 -4.07 -10.40
C PRO A 173 -11.81 -4.90 -9.67
N ALA A 174 -11.85 -4.75 -8.34
CA ALA A 174 -12.85 -5.41 -7.53
C ALA A 174 -14.22 -5.11 -8.13
N PRO A 175 -15.20 -6.05 -8.08
CA PRO A 175 -16.55 -5.76 -8.52
C PRO A 175 -16.99 -4.40 -7.98
N ASP A 176 -17.60 -3.53 -8.79
CA ASP A 176 -17.84 -2.12 -8.44
C ASP A 176 -18.45 -1.91 -7.04
N ILE A 177 -19.19 -2.91 -6.56
CA ILE A 177 -19.81 -2.94 -5.23
C ILE A 177 -18.80 -2.93 -4.05
N PHE A 178 -17.52 -3.27 -4.25
CA PHE A 178 -16.45 -3.19 -3.24
C PHE A 178 -15.84 -1.80 -3.09
N VAL A 179 -15.98 -0.96 -4.12
CA VAL A 179 -15.52 0.44 -4.05
C VAL A 179 -16.36 1.21 -3.03
N PHE A 180 -17.52 0.67 -2.65
CA PHE A 180 -18.41 1.21 -1.65
C PHE A 180 -18.25 0.44 -0.34
N GLY A 181 -17.24 0.79 0.45
CA GLY A 181 -16.96 0.17 1.76
C GLY A 181 -18.18 0.12 2.70
N ASP A 182 -19.09 1.09 2.53
CA ASP A 182 -20.26 1.31 3.40
C ASP A 182 -21.59 0.91 2.75
N ILE A 183 -21.59 0.23 1.59
CA ILE A 183 -22.84 -0.08 0.87
C ILE A 183 -23.86 -0.89 1.69
N LEU A 184 -23.38 -1.73 2.60
CA LEU A 184 -24.27 -2.48 3.49
C LEU A 184 -24.93 -1.57 4.52
N GLU A 185 -24.20 -0.58 5.03
CA GLU A 185 -24.74 0.45 5.93
C GLU A 185 -25.73 1.35 5.21
N ILE A 186 -25.40 1.78 3.98
CA ILE A 186 -26.31 2.53 3.12
C ILE A 186 -27.58 1.71 2.85
N ALA A 187 -27.47 0.42 2.53
CA ALA A 187 -28.62 -0.45 2.32
C ALA A 187 -29.50 -0.60 3.57
N TRP A 188 -28.89 -0.66 4.76
CA TRP A 188 -29.65 -0.61 6.01
C TRP A 188 -30.39 0.71 6.18
N GLY A 189 -29.75 1.84 5.85
CA GLY A 189 -30.42 3.14 5.80
C GLY A 189 -31.63 3.14 4.84
N VAL A 190 -31.52 2.52 3.67
CA VAL A 190 -32.66 2.35 2.74
C VAL A 190 -33.80 1.55 3.36
N ILE A 191 -33.48 0.45 4.05
CA ILE A 191 -34.48 -0.40 4.72
C ILE A 191 -35.18 0.38 5.83
N GLU A 192 -34.42 1.18 6.58
CA GLU A 192 -34.86 2.09 7.63
C GLU A 192 -35.61 3.33 7.10
N ASN A 193 -35.74 3.44 5.77
CA ASN A 193 -36.38 4.55 5.08
C ASN A 193 -35.69 5.91 5.32
N ASP A 194 -34.37 5.92 5.45
CA ASP A 194 -33.58 7.15 5.42
C ASP A 194 -33.57 7.72 3.98
N PRO A 195 -34.12 8.93 3.75
CA PRO A 195 -34.15 9.57 2.44
C PRO A 195 -32.77 9.75 1.81
N ARG A 196 -31.72 9.98 2.62
CA ARG A 196 -30.35 10.19 2.15
C ARG A 196 -29.74 8.89 1.68
N ALA A 197 -29.81 7.85 2.51
CA ALA A 197 -29.38 6.50 2.14
C ALA A 197 -30.08 6.01 0.87
N ILE A 198 -31.38 6.32 0.69
CA ILE A 198 -32.11 6.01 -0.57
C ILE A 198 -31.45 6.69 -1.77
N LEU A 199 -31.15 7.98 -1.69
CA LEU A 199 -30.53 8.72 -2.79
C LEU A 199 -29.12 8.20 -3.10
N GLU A 200 -28.33 7.96 -2.07
CA GLU A 200 -26.97 7.45 -2.18
C GLU A 200 -26.97 6.03 -2.77
N TYR A 201 -27.81 5.14 -2.25
CA TYR A 201 -27.96 3.78 -2.77
C TYR A 201 -28.39 3.75 -4.24
N VAL A 202 -29.34 4.60 -4.63
CA VAL A 202 -29.75 4.76 -6.04
C VAL A 202 -28.58 5.27 -6.88
N THR A 203 -27.80 6.23 -6.39
CA THR A 203 -26.62 6.75 -7.08
C THR A 203 -25.56 5.67 -7.28
N ILE A 204 -25.32 4.83 -6.27
CA ILE A 204 -24.44 3.67 -6.35
C ILE A 204 -24.94 2.70 -7.42
N LEU A 205 -26.21 2.32 -7.40
CA LEU A 205 -26.79 1.39 -8.36
C LEU A 205 -26.73 1.92 -9.80
N GLU A 206 -27.07 3.20 -10.02
CA GLU A 206 -26.97 3.83 -11.35
C GLU A 206 -25.52 3.96 -11.82
N THR A 207 -24.57 4.20 -10.91
CA THR A 207 -23.14 4.19 -11.23
C THR A 207 -22.68 2.81 -11.67
N ILE A 208 -23.07 1.75 -10.97
CA ILE A 208 -22.78 0.35 -11.35
C ILE A 208 -23.41 0.05 -12.73
N ILE A 209 -24.67 0.46 -12.95
CA ILE A 209 -25.34 0.28 -14.24
C ILE A 209 -24.57 0.98 -15.38
N HIS A 210 -24.10 2.21 -15.14
CA HIS A 210 -23.35 2.98 -16.13
C HIS A 210 -21.99 2.35 -16.44
N ARG A 211 -21.25 1.92 -15.41
CA ARG A 211 -19.90 1.34 -15.53
C ARG A 211 -19.89 -0.03 -16.18
N GLN A 212 -20.81 -0.90 -15.79
CA GLN A 212 -20.84 -2.28 -16.29
C GLN A 212 -21.22 -2.38 -17.78
N LYS A 213 -21.56 -1.26 -18.46
CA LYS A 213 -22.08 -1.23 -19.85
C LYS A 213 -23.05 -2.39 -20.09
N VAL A 214 -23.89 -2.72 -19.10
CA VAL A 214 -24.68 -3.95 -19.08
C VAL A 214 -25.42 -4.00 -20.41
N ARG A 215 -25.02 -4.91 -21.31
CA ARG A 215 -25.37 -4.75 -22.72
C ARG A 215 -26.88 -4.74 -22.95
N LYS A 216 -27.67 -5.32 -22.04
CA LYS A 216 -29.14 -5.25 -22.00
C LYS A 216 -29.67 -5.49 -20.57
N PRO A 217 -29.86 -4.46 -19.71
CA PRO A 217 -30.51 -4.61 -18.40
C PRO A 217 -31.90 -5.25 -18.53
N GLU A 218 -32.55 -5.02 -19.66
CA GLU A 218 -33.81 -5.63 -20.06
C GLU A 218 -33.74 -7.16 -20.20
N GLN A 219 -32.61 -7.76 -20.58
CA GLN A 219 -32.47 -9.21 -20.63
C GLN A 219 -32.38 -9.84 -19.24
N PHE A 220 -31.69 -9.18 -18.31
CA PHE A 220 -31.64 -9.63 -16.92
C PHE A 220 -33.00 -9.45 -16.24
N ALA A 221 -33.65 -8.31 -16.47
CA ALA A 221 -35.02 -8.06 -16.04
C ALA A 221 -36.01 -9.04 -16.68
N ALA A 222 -35.84 -9.40 -17.97
CA ALA A 222 -36.66 -10.38 -18.65
C ALA A 222 -36.40 -11.80 -18.16
N ALA A 223 -35.16 -12.19 -17.88
CA ALA A 223 -34.85 -13.50 -17.30
C ALA A 223 -35.40 -13.61 -15.88
N SER A 224 -35.17 -12.59 -15.05
CA SER A 224 -35.75 -12.50 -13.70
C SER A 224 -37.28 -12.49 -13.75
N ALA A 225 -37.90 -11.75 -14.68
CA ALA A 225 -39.35 -11.74 -14.88
C ALA A 225 -39.88 -13.09 -15.37
N ARG A 226 -39.20 -13.76 -16.31
CA ARG A 226 -39.59 -15.06 -16.87
C ARG A 226 -39.63 -16.16 -15.81
N TRP A 227 -38.69 -16.13 -14.86
CA TRP A 227 -38.72 -17.01 -13.68
C TRP A 227 -39.81 -16.64 -12.67
N ARG A 228 -40.16 -15.35 -12.53
CA ARG A 228 -41.20 -14.86 -11.60
C ARG A 228 -42.63 -15.03 -12.12
N THR A 229 -42.87 -14.93 -13.43
CA THR A 229 -44.21 -14.99 -14.05
C THR A 229 -44.64 -16.41 -14.42
N ASN A 230 -43.70 -17.35 -14.58
CA ASN A 230 -44.04 -18.75 -14.77
C ASN A 230 -44.46 -19.36 -13.43
N ALA A 231 -45.76 -19.33 -13.18
CA ALA A 231 -46.39 -20.21 -12.19
C ALA A 231 -46.04 -21.66 -12.54
N ALA A 232 -45.14 -22.23 -11.73
CA ALA A 232 -44.47 -23.52 -11.95
C ALA A 232 -43.54 -23.54 -13.18
N PRO A 233 -42.22 -23.77 -13.00
CA PRO A 233 -41.45 -24.47 -14.02
C PRO A 233 -42.24 -25.73 -14.46
N GLU A 234 -42.09 -26.20 -15.71
CA GLU A 234 -42.55 -27.55 -16.10
C GLU A 234 -42.35 -28.52 -14.92
N PRO A 235 -43.33 -29.37 -14.55
CA PRO A 235 -43.27 -30.18 -13.33
C PRO A 235 -41.94 -30.93 -13.15
N GLU A 236 -41.30 -31.30 -14.26
CA GLU A 236 -39.98 -31.91 -14.31
C GLU A 236 -38.84 -30.97 -13.88
N SER A 237 -38.90 -29.69 -14.26
CA SER A 237 -37.96 -28.64 -13.81
C SER A 237 -38.20 -28.28 -12.35
N LEU A 238 -39.45 -28.21 -11.89
CA LEU A 238 -39.76 -27.95 -10.48
C LEU A 238 -39.33 -29.11 -9.58
N GLY A 239 -39.51 -30.36 -10.03
CA GLY A 239 -39.02 -31.56 -9.35
C GLY A 239 -37.50 -31.59 -9.22
N LYS A 240 -36.77 -31.26 -10.31
CA LYS A 240 -35.29 -31.12 -10.27
C LYS A 240 -34.85 -29.99 -9.34
N LEU A 241 -35.58 -28.87 -9.33
CA LEU A 241 -35.29 -27.70 -8.50
C LEU A 241 -35.59 -27.93 -7.01
N LEU A 242 -36.69 -28.62 -6.68
CA LEU A 242 -37.03 -29.02 -5.31
C LEU A 242 -36.06 -30.09 -4.80
N ALA A 243 -35.64 -31.03 -5.65
CA ALA A 243 -34.60 -31.99 -5.33
C ALA A 243 -33.22 -31.32 -5.18
N ALA A 244 -32.93 -30.26 -5.92
CA ALA A 244 -31.74 -29.43 -5.75
C ALA A 244 -31.81 -28.63 -4.43
N LYS A 245 -32.96 -28.02 -4.11
CA LYS A 245 -33.21 -27.32 -2.84
C LYS A 245 -33.10 -28.27 -1.63
N GLN A 246 -33.68 -29.47 -1.70
CA GLN A 246 -33.55 -30.48 -0.66
C GLN A 246 -32.11 -30.98 -0.50
N ARG A 247 -31.37 -31.14 -1.61
CA ARG A 247 -29.92 -31.44 -1.57
C ARG A 247 -29.10 -30.30 -0.95
N ALA A 248 -29.44 -29.05 -1.27
CA ALA A 248 -28.83 -27.86 -0.70
C ALA A 248 -29.02 -27.78 0.81
N LEU A 249 -30.27 -27.96 1.27
CA LEU A 249 -30.65 -27.94 2.68
C LEU A 249 -30.00 -29.09 3.48
N GLY A 250 -29.69 -30.22 2.82
CA GLY A 250 -29.00 -31.35 3.44
C GLY A 250 -27.47 -31.27 3.43
N ALA A 251 -26.85 -30.36 2.68
CA ALA A 251 -25.40 -30.31 2.46
C ALA A 251 -24.59 -29.64 3.58
N GLY A 252 -25.23 -29.22 4.68
CA GLY A 252 -24.61 -28.36 5.69
C GLY A 252 -24.51 -26.91 5.21
N PRO A 253 -24.21 -25.95 6.12
CA PRO A 253 -24.13 -24.53 5.76
C PRO A 253 -23.09 -24.33 4.66
N SER A 254 -23.51 -23.75 3.53
CA SER A 254 -22.60 -23.48 2.43
C SER A 254 -21.60 -22.40 2.85
N GLU A 255 -20.31 -22.76 2.86
CA GLU A 255 -19.24 -21.84 3.27
C GLU A 255 -18.89 -20.93 2.10
N THR A 256 -19.66 -19.85 2.04
CA THR A 256 -19.66 -18.86 0.96
C THR A 256 -18.98 -17.60 1.44
N LEU A 257 -18.41 -16.81 0.52
CA LEU A 257 -17.72 -15.58 0.86
C LEU A 257 -18.71 -14.52 1.37
N ILE A 258 -19.91 -14.49 0.78
CA ILE A 258 -21.00 -13.59 1.16
C ILE A 258 -22.13 -14.36 1.80
N GLU A 259 -22.30 -14.13 3.10
CA GLU A 259 -23.33 -14.73 3.93
C GLU A 259 -24.71 -14.15 3.62
N LYS A 260 -25.76 -14.90 3.93
CA LYS A 260 -27.15 -14.46 3.69
C LYS A 260 -27.46 -13.15 4.39
N GLU A 261 -26.87 -12.95 5.56
CA GLU A 261 -27.04 -11.79 6.41
C GLU A 261 -26.49 -10.52 5.76
N ARG A 262 -25.54 -10.64 4.83
CA ARG A 262 -24.92 -9.49 4.14
C ARG A 262 -25.56 -9.17 2.80
N TYR A 263 -26.12 -10.14 2.07
CA TYR A 263 -26.73 -9.86 0.76
C TYR A 263 -28.23 -9.63 0.79
N LEU A 264 -28.98 -10.25 1.71
CA LEU A 264 -30.42 -10.03 1.85
C LEU A 264 -30.79 -8.54 2.07
N PRO A 265 -30.03 -7.77 2.88
CA PRO A 265 -30.31 -6.34 3.05
C PRO A 265 -30.13 -5.56 1.75
N LEU A 266 -29.14 -5.90 0.91
CA LEU A 266 -28.94 -5.26 -0.40
C LEU A 266 -30.13 -5.52 -1.33
N ILE A 267 -30.69 -6.74 -1.31
CA ILE A 267 -31.88 -7.07 -2.10
C ILE A 267 -33.10 -6.32 -1.60
N ALA A 268 -33.32 -6.30 -0.28
CA ALA A 268 -34.41 -5.54 0.34
C ALA A 268 -34.30 -4.04 0.03
N ALA A 269 -33.12 -3.45 0.18
CA ALA A 269 -32.82 -2.06 -0.17
C ALA A 269 -33.08 -1.78 -1.66
N SER A 270 -32.67 -2.68 -2.56
CA SER A 270 -32.90 -2.55 -4.01
C SER A 270 -34.40 -2.48 -4.36
N ILE A 271 -35.23 -3.28 -3.67
CA ILE A 271 -36.68 -3.26 -3.86
C ILE A 271 -37.28 -1.97 -3.27
N LEU A 272 -36.84 -1.55 -2.09
CA LEU A 272 -37.36 -0.37 -1.41
C LEU A 272 -36.96 0.93 -2.14
N ALA A 273 -35.73 1.03 -2.62
CA ALA A 273 -35.21 2.16 -3.39
C ALA A 273 -36.00 2.45 -4.67
N ALA A 274 -36.66 1.43 -5.24
CA ALA A 274 -37.52 1.58 -6.40
C ALA A 274 -38.86 2.28 -6.12
N LYS A 275 -39.14 2.65 -4.86
CA LYS A 275 -40.33 3.42 -4.43
C LYS A 275 -41.67 2.82 -4.91
N GLY A 276 -41.74 1.50 -5.04
CA GLY A 276 -42.95 0.78 -5.48
C GLY A 276 -43.07 0.61 -7.00
N ASP A 277 -42.15 1.15 -7.80
CA ASP A 277 -42.07 0.83 -9.23
C ASP A 277 -41.43 -0.55 -9.43
N ARG A 278 -42.25 -1.50 -9.88
CA ARG A 278 -41.83 -2.88 -10.08
C ARG A 278 -40.77 -3.05 -11.16
N ALA A 279 -40.78 -2.24 -12.22
CA ALA A 279 -39.78 -2.33 -13.28
C ALA A 279 -38.42 -1.84 -12.78
N VAL A 280 -38.41 -0.76 -12.00
CA VAL A 280 -37.19 -0.23 -11.35
C VAL A 280 -36.66 -1.21 -10.30
N ALA A 281 -37.54 -1.81 -9.48
CA ALA A 281 -37.15 -2.82 -8.49
C ALA A 281 -36.47 -4.03 -9.15
N ASN A 282 -37.01 -4.50 -10.27
CA ASN A 282 -36.41 -5.60 -11.03
C ASN A 282 -35.03 -5.24 -11.58
N ARG A 283 -34.87 -4.00 -12.07
CA ARG A 283 -33.58 -3.49 -12.57
C ARG A 283 -32.54 -3.43 -11.45
N TYR A 284 -32.88 -2.83 -10.31
CA TYR A 284 -31.98 -2.69 -9.16
C TYR A 284 -31.61 -4.04 -8.55
N VAL A 285 -32.58 -4.93 -8.32
CA VAL A 285 -32.30 -6.30 -7.86
C VAL A 285 -31.39 -7.04 -8.85
N GLY A 286 -31.60 -6.88 -10.15
CA GLY A 286 -30.76 -7.50 -11.18
C GLY A 286 -29.30 -7.01 -11.13
N VAL A 287 -29.08 -5.71 -10.94
CA VAL A 287 -27.75 -5.11 -10.82
C VAL A 287 -27.04 -5.59 -9.56
N THR A 288 -27.76 -5.57 -8.43
CA THR A 288 -27.25 -6.05 -7.14
C THR A 288 -26.88 -7.53 -7.20
N LEU A 289 -27.74 -8.37 -7.79
CA LEU A 289 -27.44 -9.79 -8.01
C LEU A 289 -26.30 -10.02 -8.99
N GLY A 290 -26.18 -9.21 -10.04
CA GLY A 290 -25.04 -9.28 -10.97
C GLY A 290 -23.72 -8.99 -10.27
N ALA A 291 -23.67 -7.95 -9.45
CA ALA A 291 -22.51 -7.59 -8.65
C ALA A 291 -22.16 -8.67 -7.59
N ILE A 292 -23.17 -9.22 -6.89
CA ILE A 292 -23.00 -10.34 -5.95
C ILE A 292 -22.61 -11.65 -6.69
N GLY A 293 -23.08 -11.83 -7.92
CA GLY A 293 -22.79 -12.99 -8.75
C GLY A 293 -21.33 -13.03 -9.20
N ALA A 294 -20.78 -11.88 -9.60
CA ALA A 294 -19.34 -11.73 -9.87
C ALA A 294 -18.48 -12.12 -8.66
N LEU A 295 -19.01 -11.87 -7.46
CA LEU A 295 -18.41 -12.25 -6.18
C LEU A 295 -18.41 -13.74 -5.89
N GLY A 296 -19.37 -14.51 -6.40
CA GLY A 296 -19.45 -15.97 -6.22
C GLY A 296 -18.24 -16.71 -6.78
N GLN A 297 -17.48 -16.10 -7.68
CA GLN A 297 -16.22 -16.66 -8.16
C GLN A 297 -15.10 -16.59 -7.13
N MET A 298 -15.13 -15.58 -6.25
CA MET A 298 -14.22 -15.50 -5.12
C MET A 298 -14.54 -16.55 -4.05
N ASP A 299 -15.74 -17.16 -4.03
CA ASP A 299 -16.02 -18.32 -3.17
C ASP A 299 -15.09 -19.49 -3.49
N ALA A 300 -14.76 -19.70 -4.77
CA ALA A 300 -13.82 -20.73 -5.17
C ALA A 300 -12.41 -20.44 -4.62
N ILE A 301 -12.00 -19.17 -4.64
CA ILE A 301 -10.71 -18.71 -4.10
C ILE A 301 -10.70 -18.91 -2.58
N TYR A 302 -11.74 -18.49 -1.87
CA TYR A 302 -11.87 -18.65 -0.43
C TYR A 302 -11.84 -20.13 -0.01
N ARG A 303 -12.60 -21.00 -0.69
CA ARG A 303 -12.58 -22.45 -0.44
C ARG A 303 -11.19 -23.03 -0.67
N ALA A 304 -10.53 -22.65 -1.76
CA ALA A 304 -9.17 -23.09 -2.06
C ALA A 304 -8.15 -22.56 -1.02
N ALA A 305 -8.30 -21.31 -0.59
CA ALA A 305 -7.44 -20.64 0.39
C ALA A 305 -7.48 -21.36 1.74
N ARG A 306 -8.69 -21.66 2.21
CA ARG A 306 -8.86 -22.39 3.46
C ARG A 306 -8.38 -23.83 3.37
N ASN A 307 -8.61 -24.51 2.25
CA ASN A 307 -8.07 -25.85 2.02
C ASN A 307 -6.53 -25.85 2.02
N ALA A 308 -5.91 -24.79 1.50
CA ALA A 308 -4.46 -24.59 1.58
C ALA A 308 -3.99 -24.37 3.03
N LEU A 309 -4.69 -23.56 3.81
CA LEU A 309 -4.38 -23.30 5.23
C LEU A 309 -4.54 -24.53 6.13
N ARG A 310 -5.45 -25.46 5.79
CA ARG A 310 -5.58 -26.77 6.45
C ARG A 310 -4.42 -27.74 6.12
N SER A 311 -3.38 -27.27 5.44
CA SER A 311 -2.20 -28.06 5.03
C SER A 311 -2.54 -29.28 4.15
N ASN A 312 -3.65 -29.24 3.42
CA ASN A 312 -3.95 -30.26 2.41
C ASN A 312 -3.05 -30.01 1.18
N PRO A 313 -2.16 -30.94 0.79
CA PRO A 313 -1.29 -30.76 -0.37
C PRO A 313 -2.05 -30.43 -1.67
N GLY A 314 -3.25 -30.99 -1.85
CA GLY A 314 -4.13 -30.67 -2.98
C GLY A 314 -4.74 -29.27 -2.89
N GLY A 315 -4.95 -28.74 -1.68
CA GLY A 315 -5.50 -27.40 -1.45
C GLY A 315 -4.56 -26.29 -1.89
N ILE A 316 -3.27 -26.43 -1.60
CA ILE A 316 -2.22 -25.49 -2.01
C ILE A 316 -2.11 -25.42 -3.55
N GLY A 317 -2.08 -26.58 -4.21
CA GLY A 317 -2.05 -26.64 -5.68
C GLY A 317 -3.31 -26.06 -6.32
N SER A 318 -4.49 -26.35 -5.74
CA SER A 318 -5.76 -25.81 -6.22
C SER A 318 -5.84 -24.29 -6.08
N LEU A 319 -5.39 -23.75 -4.94
CA LEU A 319 -5.34 -22.30 -4.72
C LEU A 319 -4.41 -21.64 -5.73
N ARG A 320 -3.18 -22.13 -5.90
CA ARG A 320 -2.22 -21.59 -6.87
C ARG A 320 -2.78 -21.61 -8.30
N ASN A 321 -3.38 -22.72 -8.72
CA ASN A 321 -3.92 -22.85 -10.08
C ASN A 321 -5.11 -21.92 -10.30
N LEU A 322 -6.01 -21.82 -9.32
CA LEU A 322 -7.18 -20.96 -9.40
C LEU A 322 -6.80 -19.47 -9.41
N LEU A 323 -5.91 -19.09 -8.49
CA LEU A 323 -5.34 -17.76 -8.47
C LEU A 323 -4.66 -17.46 -9.83
N GLY A 324 -3.97 -18.42 -10.44
CA GLY A 324 -3.22 -18.21 -11.69
C GLY A 324 -4.14 -18.08 -12.90
N PHE A 325 -5.26 -18.81 -12.88
CA PHE A 325 -6.35 -18.66 -13.83
C PHE A 325 -7.00 -17.26 -13.74
N VAL A 326 -7.23 -16.76 -12.52
CA VAL A 326 -7.80 -15.41 -12.31
C VAL A 326 -6.79 -14.32 -12.69
N GLY A 327 -5.52 -14.45 -12.29
CA GLY A 327 -4.47 -13.48 -12.65
C GLY A 327 -4.17 -13.44 -14.16
N GLY A 328 -4.26 -14.57 -14.86
CA GLY A 328 -4.06 -14.64 -16.30
C GLY A 328 -5.23 -14.11 -17.14
N THR A 329 -6.39 -13.84 -16.53
CA THR A 329 -7.57 -13.29 -17.21
C THR A 329 -7.72 -11.78 -16.99
N CYS A 330 -7.00 -11.16 -16.04
CA CYS A 330 -6.99 -9.72 -15.81
C CYS A 330 -5.68 -9.07 -16.32
N GLY A 331 -5.62 -8.66 -17.59
CA GLY A 331 -4.46 -7.92 -18.13
C GLY A 331 -4.47 -6.43 -17.76
N PRO A 332 -3.32 -5.72 -17.81
CA PRO A 332 -3.20 -4.31 -17.43
C PRO A 332 -3.94 -3.31 -18.35
N ASP A 333 -4.29 -3.72 -19.58
CA ASP A 333 -5.00 -2.88 -20.56
C ASP A 333 -6.51 -3.14 -20.63
N ASP A 334 -7.00 -4.16 -19.90
CA ASP A 334 -8.40 -4.54 -19.87
C ASP A 334 -9.08 -3.79 -18.71
N GLY A 335 -9.37 -2.49 -18.88
CA GLY A 335 -10.22 -1.73 -17.95
C GLY A 335 -11.47 -2.54 -17.57
N PRO A 336 -12.09 -2.33 -16.38
CA PRO A 336 -12.83 -3.35 -15.63
C PRO A 336 -13.45 -4.37 -16.55
N MET A 337 -12.82 -5.54 -16.61
CA MET A 337 -13.09 -6.55 -17.61
C MET A 337 -14.60 -6.60 -17.85
N PRO A 338 -15.07 -6.52 -19.11
CA PRO A 338 -16.46 -6.84 -19.37
C PRO A 338 -16.60 -8.27 -18.86
N TRP A 339 -17.28 -8.41 -17.73
CA TRP A 339 -17.81 -9.65 -17.23
C TRP A 339 -19.21 -9.81 -17.83
N PRO A 340 -19.42 -10.12 -19.14
CA PRO A 340 -20.57 -10.89 -19.49
C PRO A 340 -20.13 -12.33 -19.23
N VAL A 341 -20.49 -12.85 -18.06
CA VAL A 341 -21.10 -14.17 -18.16
C VAL A 341 -22.32 -13.90 -19.04
N ASP A 342 -22.34 -14.44 -20.26
CA ASP A 342 -23.54 -14.36 -21.09
C ASP A 342 -24.70 -14.79 -20.17
N PRO A 343 -25.81 -14.04 -20.05
CA PRO A 343 -26.86 -14.39 -19.10
C PRO A 343 -27.28 -15.85 -19.21
N GLU A 344 -27.11 -16.48 -20.37
CA GLU A 344 -27.35 -17.90 -20.61
C GLU A 344 -26.40 -18.86 -19.83
N ASP A 345 -25.13 -18.50 -19.62
CA ASP A 345 -24.15 -19.26 -18.80
C ASP A 345 -24.33 -19.05 -17.28
N ILE A 346 -25.14 -18.06 -16.88
CA ILE A 346 -25.52 -17.86 -15.47
C ILE A 346 -26.48 -18.96 -14.99
N PHE A 347 -27.17 -19.63 -15.91
CA PHE A 347 -28.24 -20.60 -15.63
C PHE A 347 -27.81 -22.06 -15.62
N ASP A 348 -26.51 -22.36 -15.49
CA ASP A 348 -26.09 -23.75 -15.27
C ASP A 348 -26.64 -24.24 -13.92
N VAL A 349 -27.63 -25.13 -14.00
CA VAL A 349 -28.49 -25.60 -12.90
C VAL A 349 -27.76 -26.44 -11.84
N ASP A 350 -26.46 -26.66 -12.02
CA ASP A 350 -25.64 -27.46 -11.13
C ASP A 350 -25.00 -26.64 -9.98
N ASP A 351 -25.01 -25.30 -10.05
CA ASP A 351 -24.52 -24.45 -8.94
C ASP A 351 -25.63 -24.21 -7.89
N ILE A 352 -25.76 -25.19 -6.99
CA ILE A 352 -26.71 -25.21 -5.86
C ILE A 352 -26.77 -23.89 -5.08
N TRP A 353 -25.65 -23.18 -4.98
CA TRP A 353 -25.56 -21.91 -4.26
C TRP A 353 -26.31 -20.76 -4.96
N ARG A 354 -26.24 -20.70 -6.30
CA ARG A 354 -27.00 -19.70 -7.07
C ARG A 354 -28.49 -19.90 -6.86
N ILE A 355 -28.93 -21.15 -6.85
CA ILE A 355 -30.33 -21.53 -6.66
C ILE A 355 -30.86 -21.02 -5.30
N GLU A 356 -30.09 -21.18 -4.21
CA GLU A 356 -30.46 -20.67 -2.89
C GLU A 356 -30.66 -19.14 -2.92
N LYS A 357 -29.66 -18.37 -3.38
CA LYS A 357 -29.75 -16.89 -3.46
C LYS A 357 -30.94 -16.40 -4.30
N TRP A 358 -31.24 -17.10 -5.39
CA TRP A 358 -32.39 -16.81 -6.23
C TRP A 358 -33.71 -17.06 -5.50
N PHE A 359 -33.84 -18.17 -4.79
CA PHE A 359 -35.02 -18.42 -3.95
C PHE A 359 -35.17 -17.37 -2.86
N CYS A 360 -34.08 -17.02 -2.17
CA CYS A 360 -34.09 -15.97 -1.15
C CYS A 360 -34.53 -14.63 -1.73
N THR A 361 -34.04 -14.29 -2.93
CA THR A 361 -34.43 -13.06 -3.61
C THR A 361 -35.91 -13.07 -4.02
N ALA A 362 -36.43 -14.19 -4.52
CA ALA A 362 -37.83 -14.32 -4.90
C ALA A 362 -38.77 -14.30 -3.67
N GLU A 363 -38.34 -14.90 -2.55
CA GLU A 363 -39.06 -14.83 -1.28
C GLU A 363 -39.07 -13.40 -0.74
N MET A 364 -37.92 -12.70 -0.76
CA MET A 364 -37.81 -11.29 -0.36
C MET A 364 -38.66 -10.37 -1.24
N ASP A 365 -38.60 -10.53 -2.57
CA ASP A 365 -39.40 -9.78 -3.53
C ASP A 365 -40.90 -9.97 -3.28
N ARG A 366 -41.33 -11.23 -3.06
CA ARG A 366 -42.72 -11.54 -2.74
C ARG A 366 -43.13 -10.94 -1.40
N ALA A 367 -42.30 -11.04 -0.37
CA ALA A 367 -42.59 -10.48 0.95
C ALA A 367 -42.71 -8.95 0.90
N MET A 368 -41.85 -8.28 0.11
CA MET A 368 -41.87 -6.83 -0.07
C MET A 368 -43.07 -6.32 -0.89
N HIS A 369 -43.59 -7.12 -1.83
CA HIS A 369 -44.69 -6.72 -2.72
C HIS A 369 -46.07 -7.24 -2.32
N SER A 370 -46.19 -8.22 -1.40
CA SER A 370 -47.47 -8.88 -1.07
C SER A 370 -48.46 -8.00 -0.30
N GLY A 371 -48.22 -6.70 -0.16
CA GLY A 371 -49.15 -5.74 0.45
C GLY A 371 -49.29 -5.86 1.96
N GLY A 372 -48.82 -6.95 2.59
CA GLY A 372 -48.87 -7.14 4.05
C GLY A 372 -47.94 -6.20 4.84
N LEU A 373 -46.96 -5.58 4.19
CA LEU A 373 -46.09 -4.57 4.81
C LEU A 373 -46.67 -3.15 4.76
N SER A 374 -47.91 -3.01 4.28
CA SER A 374 -48.58 -1.72 4.04
C SER A 374 -49.21 -1.13 5.31
N GLY A 375 -48.52 -1.14 6.45
CA GLY A 375 -48.97 -0.48 7.68
C GLY A 375 -49.18 1.05 7.57
N GLY A 376 -49.41 1.59 6.38
CA GLY A 376 -49.52 2.99 6.03
C GLY A 376 -48.16 3.67 6.03
N SER A 377 -48.08 4.78 5.31
CA SER A 377 -47.05 5.76 5.60
C SER A 377 -47.40 6.49 6.91
N TYR A 378 -46.40 6.87 7.70
CA TYR A 378 -46.61 7.84 8.78
C TYR A 378 -46.49 9.26 8.22
N GLU A 379 -47.11 10.24 8.86
CA GLU A 379 -46.94 11.65 8.53
C GLU A 379 -46.66 12.43 9.81
N ILE A 380 -45.62 13.26 9.80
CA ILE A 380 -45.32 14.21 10.87
C ILE A 380 -46.05 15.51 10.52
N HIS A 381 -46.74 16.10 11.49
CA HIS A 381 -47.46 17.37 11.33
C HIS A 381 -46.77 18.54 12.02
N ASP A 382 -46.12 18.27 13.16
CA ASP A 382 -45.43 19.28 13.95
C ASP A 382 -44.36 18.66 14.86
N VAL A 383 -43.34 19.43 15.19
CA VAL A 383 -42.32 19.05 16.16
C VAL A 383 -42.04 20.24 17.08
N ASP A 384 -42.29 20.06 18.38
CA ASP A 384 -41.94 21.02 19.43
C ASP A 384 -40.58 20.63 20.04
N TRP A 385 -39.63 21.54 19.91
CA TRP A 385 -38.29 21.44 20.47
C TRP A 385 -37.90 22.69 21.29
N SER A 386 -38.86 23.35 21.94
CA SER A 386 -38.71 24.66 22.59
C SER A 386 -37.43 24.89 23.43
N ASP A 387 -36.86 23.86 24.07
CA ASP A 387 -35.58 23.97 24.78
C ASP A 387 -34.35 23.59 23.93
N GLY A 388 -34.50 22.77 22.88
CA GLY A 388 -33.50 22.45 21.86
C GLY A 388 -32.19 21.81 22.34
N CYS A 389 -31.97 21.65 23.64
CA CYS A 389 -30.72 21.17 24.22
C CYS A 389 -30.75 19.65 24.52
N PRO A 390 -29.59 18.98 24.55
CA PRO A 390 -29.47 17.59 24.98
C PRO A 390 -30.25 17.29 26.26
N GLY A 391 -31.03 16.20 26.24
CA GLY A 391 -31.86 15.75 27.36
C GLY A 391 -33.24 16.40 27.45
N SER A 392 -33.48 17.52 26.76
CA SER A 392 -34.82 18.15 26.73
C SER A 392 -35.82 17.28 25.97
N PRO A 393 -37.11 17.26 26.39
CA PRO A 393 -38.13 16.48 25.69
C PRO A 393 -38.44 17.10 24.32
N ILE A 394 -38.44 16.27 23.29
CA ILE A 394 -38.92 16.59 21.94
C ILE A 394 -40.29 15.95 21.77
N VAL A 395 -41.28 16.74 21.37
CA VAL A 395 -42.65 16.25 21.13
C VAL A 395 -42.94 16.30 19.63
N ILE A 396 -43.17 15.13 19.04
CA ILE A 396 -43.51 14.97 17.62
C ILE A 396 -45.00 14.62 17.55
N THR A 397 -45.77 15.37 16.76
CA THR A 397 -47.20 15.06 16.51
C THR A 397 -47.42 14.71 15.05
N GLY A 398 -48.39 13.84 14.80
CA GLY A 398 -48.65 13.31 13.47
C GLY A 398 -49.73 12.25 13.46
N GLU A 399 -49.65 11.32 12.52
CA GLU A 399 -50.56 10.18 12.41
C GLU A 399 -49.84 8.89 12.00
N ASN A 400 -50.45 7.76 12.37
CA ASN A 400 -50.00 6.41 12.04
C ASN A 400 -48.60 6.06 12.63
N PHE A 401 -48.32 6.52 13.84
CA PHE A 401 -47.08 6.24 14.56
C PHE A 401 -47.05 4.86 15.25
N THR A 402 -48.19 4.17 15.37
CA THR A 402 -48.26 2.89 16.08
C THR A 402 -47.60 1.77 15.28
N GLY A 403 -46.37 1.43 15.62
CA GLY A 403 -45.66 0.28 15.05
C GLY A 403 -46.08 -1.07 15.61
N MET A 404 -45.64 -2.14 14.97
CA MET A 404 -45.88 -3.53 15.44
C MET A 404 -45.23 -3.78 16.81
N PHE A 405 -44.16 -3.05 17.14
CA PHE A 405 -43.43 -3.13 18.41
C PHE A 405 -43.07 -1.73 18.94
N PRO A 406 -43.98 -1.06 19.68
CA PRO A 406 -43.76 0.31 20.19
C PRO A 406 -42.43 0.49 20.94
N SER A 407 -42.03 -0.50 21.74
CA SER A 407 -40.76 -0.51 22.49
C SER A 407 -39.49 -0.50 21.63
N ARG A 408 -39.62 -0.86 20.34
CA ARG A 408 -38.52 -0.89 19.37
C ARG A 408 -38.53 0.29 18.40
N ASN A 409 -39.57 1.12 18.44
CA ASN A 409 -39.61 2.31 17.61
C ASN A 409 -38.57 3.33 18.09
N ARG A 410 -38.01 4.10 17.15
CA ARG A 410 -36.99 5.12 17.42
C ARG A 410 -37.30 6.39 16.67
N VAL A 411 -36.98 7.53 17.27
CA VAL A 411 -36.85 8.80 16.56
C VAL A 411 -35.40 8.91 16.12
N LEU A 412 -35.17 9.21 14.84
CA LEU A 412 -33.86 9.42 14.28
C LEU A 412 -33.65 10.93 14.11
N PHE A 413 -32.60 11.45 14.75
CA PHE A 413 -32.09 12.79 14.54
C PHE A 413 -30.86 12.70 13.63
N ALA A 414 -30.55 13.75 12.88
CA ALA A 414 -29.22 13.88 12.30
C ALA A 414 -28.19 13.92 13.44
N ASP A 415 -27.03 13.31 13.25
CA ASP A 415 -25.92 13.45 14.19
C ASP A 415 -25.21 14.80 14.01
N ARG A 416 -24.26 15.11 14.91
CA ARG A 416 -23.40 16.30 14.78
C ARG A 416 -22.49 16.30 13.55
N SER A 417 -22.37 15.22 12.77
CA SER A 417 -21.64 15.30 11.50
C SER A 417 -22.54 15.84 10.40
N GLY A 418 -23.85 15.75 10.57
CA GLY A 418 -24.85 15.97 9.53
C GLY A 418 -24.90 14.83 8.51
N TRP A 419 -24.11 13.75 8.68
CA TRP A 419 -24.04 12.59 7.80
C TRP A 419 -24.59 11.32 8.43
N GLY A 420 -24.55 11.21 9.76
CA GLY A 420 -25.09 10.06 10.49
C GLY A 420 -26.46 10.36 11.11
N THR A 421 -27.01 9.36 11.79
CA THR A 421 -28.23 9.48 12.57
C THR A 421 -28.02 9.04 14.01
N VAL A 422 -28.61 9.74 14.96
CA VAL A 422 -28.63 9.35 16.38
C VAL A 422 -30.06 9.01 16.78
N GLU A 423 -30.21 7.92 17.52
CA GLU A 423 -31.50 7.40 17.91
C GLU A 423 -31.93 7.93 19.29
N ALA A 424 -33.19 8.30 19.40
CA ALA A 424 -33.86 8.51 20.68
C ALA A 424 -34.98 7.50 20.86
N ALA A 425 -35.01 6.89 22.04
CA ALA A 425 -36.09 6.02 22.48
C ALA A 425 -37.00 6.79 23.46
N PRO A 426 -38.32 6.51 23.47
CA PRO A 426 -39.22 7.04 24.49
C PRO A 426 -38.77 6.58 25.89
N VAL A 427 -38.98 7.43 26.90
CA VAL A 427 -38.65 7.08 28.30
C VAL A 427 -39.63 6.01 28.80
N ASP A 428 -40.91 6.18 28.49
CA ASP A 428 -41.97 5.19 28.68
C ASP A 428 -42.65 4.89 27.33
N PRO A 429 -42.34 3.75 26.68
CA PRO A 429 -42.92 3.41 25.37
C PRO A 429 -44.45 3.40 25.31
N ASP A 430 -45.14 3.14 26.43
CA ASP A 430 -46.61 3.03 26.44
C ASP A 430 -47.29 4.40 26.63
N ALA A 431 -46.63 5.33 27.33
CA ALA A 431 -47.14 6.69 27.57
C ALA A 431 -46.63 7.72 26.55
N ASP A 432 -45.39 7.55 26.10
CA ASP A 432 -44.67 8.51 25.27
C ASP A 432 -44.73 8.17 23.77
N TRP A 433 -45.26 7.01 23.36
CA TRP A 433 -45.40 6.64 21.95
C TRP A 433 -46.84 6.20 21.62
N THR A 434 -47.66 7.17 21.22
CA THR A 434 -49.05 6.95 20.76
C THR A 434 -49.14 7.10 19.24
N ASP A 435 -50.29 6.74 18.65
CA ASP A 435 -50.47 6.83 17.19
C ASP A 435 -50.33 8.24 16.62
N THR A 436 -50.57 9.27 17.43
CA THR A 436 -50.58 10.67 16.99
C THR A 436 -49.57 11.55 17.71
N ARG A 437 -48.81 11.00 18.67
CA ARG A 437 -47.88 11.76 19.51
C ARG A 437 -46.73 10.88 19.98
N ILE A 438 -45.51 11.34 19.77
CA ILE A 438 -44.27 10.75 20.26
C ILE A 438 -43.56 11.78 21.15
N GLN A 439 -43.00 11.34 22.27
CA GLN A 439 -42.14 12.13 23.13
C GLN A 439 -40.83 11.38 23.40
N VAL A 440 -39.70 12.01 23.11
CA VAL A 440 -38.37 11.42 23.34
C VAL A 440 -37.42 12.47 23.92
N PRO A 441 -36.45 12.10 24.77
CA PRO A 441 -35.38 13.01 25.16
C PRO A 441 -34.44 13.25 23.97
N LEU A 442 -34.01 14.50 23.74
CA LEU A 442 -33.05 14.82 22.68
C LEU A 442 -31.69 14.17 22.99
N PRO A 443 -31.13 13.34 22.10
CA PRO A 443 -29.80 12.76 22.31
C PRO A 443 -28.70 13.83 22.36
N ALA A 444 -27.62 13.57 23.11
CA ALA A 444 -26.52 14.52 23.20
C ALA A 444 -25.81 14.75 21.87
N GLU A 445 -25.80 13.73 21.01
CA GLU A 445 -25.16 13.71 19.70
C GLU A 445 -26.08 14.20 18.57
N ALA A 446 -27.33 14.59 18.88
CA ALA A 446 -28.24 15.16 17.88
C ALA A 446 -27.74 16.52 17.40
N GLY A 447 -27.67 16.70 16.08
CA GLY A 447 -27.37 17.97 15.41
C GLY A 447 -28.51 18.37 14.46
N PRO A 448 -28.49 19.59 13.90
CA PRO A 448 -29.53 20.03 13.00
C PRO A 448 -29.66 19.19 11.74
N GLY A 449 -30.90 18.93 11.36
CA GLY A 449 -31.23 18.12 10.20
C GLY A 449 -32.57 17.43 10.32
N PRO A 450 -32.93 16.60 9.33
CA PRO A 450 -34.26 16.03 9.24
C PRO A 450 -34.51 15.05 10.38
N ILE A 451 -35.67 15.18 11.01
CA ILE A 451 -36.22 14.19 11.92
C ILE A 451 -36.94 13.13 11.10
N SER A 452 -36.66 11.86 11.39
CA SER A 452 -37.41 10.74 10.83
C SER A 452 -37.77 9.72 11.90
N LEU A 453 -38.79 8.91 11.62
CA LEU A 453 -39.25 7.87 12.53
C LEU A 453 -38.90 6.50 11.98
N ARG A 454 -38.30 5.68 12.84
CA ARG A 454 -38.08 4.27 12.60
C ARG A 454 -39.20 3.48 13.28
N ILE A 455 -40.30 3.29 12.55
CA ILE A 455 -41.47 2.54 13.01
C ILE A 455 -41.50 1.19 12.32
N ILE A 456 -41.41 0.08 13.06
CA ILE A 456 -41.44 -1.26 12.47
C ILE A 456 -42.85 -1.51 11.91
N GLY A 457 -42.95 -1.57 10.58
CA GLY A 457 -44.18 -1.82 9.85
C GLY A 457 -44.48 -3.30 9.63
N GLY A 458 -43.45 -4.16 9.70
CA GLY A 458 -43.58 -5.61 9.60
C GLY A 458 -42.23 -6.28 9.35
N PHE A 459 -42.25 -7.53 8.90
CA PHE A 459 -41.06 -8.28 8.54
C PHE A 459 -41.17 -8.86 7.13
N ALA A 460 -40.10 -8.74 6.35
CA ALA A 460 -39.94 -9.48 5.12
C ALA A 460 -39.09 -10.73 5.39
N THR A 461 -39.67 -11.91 5.21
CA THR A 461 -38.99 -13.18 5.43
C THR A 461 -38.46 -13.77 4.11
N ALA A 462 -37.20 -14.19 4.12
CA ALA A 462 -36.57 -14.90 3.02
C ALA A 462 -35.50 -15.84 3.55
N CYS A 463 -35.50 -17.10 3.09
CA CYS A 463 -34.52 -18.12 3.45
C CYS A 463 -34.30 -18.30 4.96
N GLY A 464 -35.40 -18.28 5.72
CA GLY A 464 -35.38 -18.43 7.18
C GLY A 464 -34.76 -17.24 7.92
N SER A 465 -34.51 -16.12 7.24
CA SER A 465 -34.10 -14.85 7.84
C SER A 465 -35.23 -13.82 7.70
N ALA A 466 -35.34 -12.93 8.69
CA ALA A 466 -36.32 -11.85 8.69
C ALA A 466 -35.60 -10.50 8.61
N VAL A 467 -36.05 -9.66 7.69
CA VAL A 467 -35.66 -8.26 7.58
C VAL A 467 -36.78 -7.41 8.15
N GLU A 468 -36.46 -6.56 9.13
CA GLU A 468 -37.40 -5.56 9.63
C GLU A 468 -37.65 -4.53 8.54
N VAL A 469 -38.93 -4.31 8.23
CA VAL A 469 -39.35 -3.32 7.24
C VAL A 469 -40.02 -2.18 7.98
N TYR A 470 -39.51 -0.98 7.75
CA TYR A 470 -39.98 0.22 8.43
C TYR A 470 -41.04 0.94 7.61
N ARG A 471 -41.98 1.57 8.30
CA ARG A 471 -43.00 2.40 7.66
C ARG A 471 -42.34 3.58 6.97
N ARG A 472 -42.88 3.98 5.82
CA ARG A 472 -42.38 5.13 5.08
C ARG A 472 -42.97 6.41 5.63
N GLY A 473 -42.15 7.43 5.86
CA GLY A 473 -42.65 8.78 6.08
C GLY A 473 -43.28 9.36 4.81
N ARG A 474 -44.39 10.08 4.96
CA ARG A 474 -45.02 10.92 3.94
C ARG A 474 -45.08 12.35 4.50
N GLY A 475 -45.03 13.36 3.64
CA GLY A 475 -45.14 14.76 4.03
C GLY A 475 -43.81 15.50 4.02
N ALA A 476 -43.81 16.70 4.61
CA ALA A 476 -42.62 17.54 4.72
C ALA A 476 -41.63 16.92 5.73
N THR A 477 -40.34 17.01 5.43
CA THR A 477 -39.30 16.74 6.41
C THR A 477 -39.26 17.90 7.41
N PHE A 478 -39.28 17.59 8.71
CA PHE A 478 -39.09 18.59 9.75
C PHE A 478 -37.61 18.62 10.09
N ASP A 479 -36.95 19.75 9.82
CA ASP A 479 -35.56 19.93 10.18
C ASP A 479 -35.48 20.41 11.63
N PHE A 480 -34.87 19.60 12.48
CA PHE A 480 -34.43 20.01 13.81
C PHE A 480 -33.38 21.11 13.64
N ALA A 481 -33.55 22.25 14.30
CA ALA A 481 -32.60 23.37 14.25
C ALA A 481 -31.79 23.56 15.53
N GLY A 482 -32.05 22.77 16.58
CA GLY A 482 -31.40 22.89 17.89
C GLY A 482 -30.13 22.05 18.04
N GLY A 483 -29.66 21.91 19.29
CA GLY A 483 -28.52 21.09 19.67
C GLY A 483 -27.31 21.90 20.16
N ALA A 484 -26.33 21.18 20.69
CA ALA A 484 -25.04 21.76 21.07
C ALA A 484 -24.28 22.23 19.83
N ALA A 485 -23.54 23.34 19.94
CA ALA A 485 -22.71 23.84 18.86
C ALA A 485 -21.72 22.76 18.38
N TYR A 486 -21.57 22.64 17.06
CA TYR A 486 -20.55 21.80 16.46
C TYR A 486 -20.00 22.38 15.16
N ILE A 487 -18.77 21.98 14.85
CA ILE A 487 -18.05 22.42 13.66
C ILE A 487 -18.32 21.40 12.54
N ARG A 488 -19.24 21.74 11.64
CA ARG A 488 -19.62 20.91 10.48
C ARG A 488 -18.50 20.82 9.47
N HIS A 489 -17.85 21.96 9.21
CA HIS A 489 -16.76 22.08 8.26
C HIS A 489 -15.66 22.93 8.87
N PHE A 490 -14.42 22.49 8.72
CA PHE A 490 -13.25 23.32 8.94
C PHE A 490 -12.16 22.78 8.02
N THR A 491 -11.75 23.57 7.04
CA THR A 491 -10.77 23.21 6.02
C THR A 491 -9.75 24.32 5.81
N ALA A 492 -8.58 23.93 5.31
CA ALA A 492 -7.56 24.81 4.77
C ALA A 492 -7.38 24.47 3.29
N ASP A 493 -7.69 25.40 2.39
CA ASP A 493 -7.71 25.19 0.93
C ASP A 493 -8.54 23.97 0.47
N GLY A 494 -9.57 23.62 1.26
CA GLY A 494 -10.46 22.49 1.02
C GLY A 494 -10.02 21.17 1.69
N GLU A 495 -8.82 21.12 2.27
CA GLU A 495 -8.28 19.95 2.97
C GLU A 495 -8.52 20.01 4.49
N ARG A 496 -8.46 18.86 5.18
CA ARG A 496 -8.71 18.74 6.63
C ARG A 496 -7.51 18.10 7.34
N GLY A 497 -7.36 18.38 8.64
CA GLY A 497 -6.36 17.74 9.47
C GLY A 497 -4.96 18.30 9.24
N ASN A 498 -4.02 17.47 8.78
CA ASN A 498 -2.66 17.90 8.47
C ASN A 498 -2.60 18.33 7.01
N VAL A 499 -2.55 19.64 6.78
CA VAL A 499 -2.50 20.23 5.44
C VAL A 499 -1.08 20.66 5.14
N ARG A 500 -0.66 20.34 3.93
CA ARG A 500 0.70 20.49 3.45
C ARG A 500 0.74 21.78 2.61
N VAL A 501 1.53 22.78 3.02
CA VAL A 501 1.52 24.12 2.38
C VAL A 501 2.94 24.62 2.10
N ASP A 502 3.10 25.43 1.05
CA ASP A 502 4.39 26.03 0.73
C ASP A 502 4.74 27.17 1.71
N ALA A 503 5.99 27.22 2.16
CA ALA A 503 6.44 28.28 3.05
C ALA A 503 6.41 29.64 2.34
N GLY A 504 5.73 30.62 2.94
CA GLY A 504 5.51 31.95 2.34
C GLY A 504 4.16 32.11 1.63
N ASP A 505 3.41 31.03 1.43
CA ASP A 505 2.08 31.10 0.81
C ASP A 505 1.00 31.63 1.76
N THR A 506 -0.18 31.90 1.18
CA THR A 506 -1.40 32.25 1.93
C THR A 506 -2.39 31.12 1.82
N VAL A 507 -2.86 30.63 2.96
CA VAL A 507 -3.79 29.51 3.08
C VAL A 507 -5.19 30.04 3.40
N HIS A 508 -6.21 29.55 2.68
CA HIS A 508 -7.59 29.95 2.91
C HIS A 508 -8.28 28.98 3.87
N LEU A 509 -8.44 29.40 5.13
CA LEU A 509 -9.28 28.67 6.09
C LEU A 509 -10.75 28.91 5.77
N ARG A 510 -11.58 27.86 5.84
CA ARG A 510 -13.03 27.95 5.70
C ARG A 510 -13.71 27.08 6.73
N TRP A 511 -14.80 27.57 7.31
CA TRP A 511 -15.58 26.80 8.27
C TRP A 511 -17.08 26.99 8.13
N VAL A 512 -17.80 26.01 8.68
CA VAL A 512 -19.24 26.09 8.91
C VAL A 512 -19.51 25.50 10.29
N VAL A 513 -20.11 26.31 11.15
CA VAL A 513 -20.55 25.98 12.50
C VAL A 513 -22.07 25.97 12.52
N VAL A 514 -22.63 25.06 13.31
CA VAL A 514 -24.07 24.87 13.46
C VAL A 514 -24.39 24.72 14.95
N PRO A 515 -25.48 25.31 15.47
CA PRO A 515 -26.40 26.23 14.79
C PRO A 515 -25.77 27.61 14.48
N GLU A 516 -26.43 28.41 13.63
CA GLU A 516 -25.92 29.72 13.13
C GLU A 516 -25.70 30.76 14.24
N ASP A 517 -26.33 30.58 15.40
CA ASP A 517 -26.23 31.46 16.57
C ASP A 517 -25.11 31.05 17.55
N ALA A 518 -24.31 30.02 17.22
CA ALA A 518 -23.16 29.64 18.01
C ALA A 518 -22.06 30.73 17.99
N SER A 519 -21.40 30.93 19.13
CA SER A 519 -20.20 31.75 19.24
C SER A 519 -19.02 31.01 18.60
N VAL A 520 -18.32 31.64 17.66
CA VAL A 520 -17.17 31.03 16.97
C VAL A 520 -15.90 31.83 17.22
N ASP A 521 -14.87 31.14 17.69
CA ASP A 521 -13.53 31.67 17.91
C ASP A 521 -12.49 30.81 17.17
N LEU A 522 -11.46 31.44 16.61
CA LEU A 522 -10.32 30.80 15.95
C LEU A 522 -9.02 31.25 16.61
N SER A 523 -8.15 30.30 16.92
CA SER A 523 -6.81 30.55 17.46
C SER A 523 -5.77 30.05 16.48
N LEU A 524 -4.83 30.91 16.08
CA LEU A 524 -3.69 30.56 15.23
C LEU A 524 -2.44 30.49 16.09
N ASP A 525 -1.89 29.31 16.33
CA ASP A 525 -0.60 29.10 16.99
C ASP A 525 0.50 28.92 15.92
N GLN A 526 1.29 29.97 15.70
CA GLN A 526 2.42 29.97 14.76
C GLN A 526 3.72 29.89 15.55
N ASP A 527 4.37 28.72 15.54
CA ASP A 527 5.63 28.47 16.26
C ASP A 527 5.59 28.87 17.76
N GLY A 528 4.46 28.65 18.44
CA GLY A 528 4.24 28.98 19.85
C GLY A 528 3.68 30.37 20.10
N VAL A 529 3.45 31.18 19.05
CA VAL A 529 2.80 32.49 19.14
C VAL A 529 1.32 32.36 18.78
N VAL A 530 0.47 32.48 19.79
CA VAL A 530 -0.98 32.34 19.66
C VAL A 530 -1.66 33.68 19.34
N THR A 531 -2.35 33.75 18.21
CA THR A 531 -3.16 34.90 17.77
C THR A 531 -4.65 34.54 17.77
N PRO A 532 -5.46 35.12 18.67
CA PRO A 532 -6.90 34.83 18.76
C PRO A 532 -7.73 35.73 17.81
N HIS A 533 -8.77 35.14 17.24
CA HIS A 533 -9.81 35.77 16.42
C HIS A 533 -11.17 35.38 17.01
N SER A 534 -11.90 36.32 17.60
CA SER A 534 -13.16 36.03 18.29
C SER A 534 -14.38 36.68 17.63
N GLY A 535 -15.56 36.11 17.91
CA GLY A 535 -16.83 36.62 17.39
C GLY A 535 -16.95 36.50 15.88
N LEU A 536 -16.48 35.38 15.32
CA LEU A 536 -16.54 35.07 13.90
C LEU A 536 -17.96 34.60 13.51
N ASP A 537 -18.34 34.84 12.25
CA ASP A 537 -19.59 34.31 11.72
C ASP A 537 -19.55 32.77 11.65
N ALA A 538 -20.70 32.13 11.85
CA ALA A 538 -20.84 30.68 11.83
C ALA A 538 -20.40 30.05 10.49
N GLU A 539 -20.53 30.78 9.38
CA GLU A 539 -20.02 30.41 8.06
C GLU A 539 -19.14 31.54 7.51
N ALA A 540 -17.82 31.34 7.53
CA ALA A 540 -16.84 32.32 7.11
C ALA A 540 -15.51 31.69 6.68
N GLY A 541 -14.55 32.53 6.32
CA GLY A 541 -13.17 32.12 6.05
C GLY A 541 -12.16 33.18 6.48
N LEU A 542 -10.90 32.75 6.63
CA LEU A 542 -9.78 33.60 7.00
C LEU A 542 -8.54 33.21 6.21
N ASP A 543 -7.86 34.21 5.65
CA ASP A 543 -6.58 34.03 4.98
C ASP A 543 -5.45 34.05 6.02
N VAL A 544 -4.63 33.00 6.02
CA VAL A 544 -3.51 32.85 6.95
C VAL A 544 -2.21 32.87 6.15
N SER A 545 -1.36 33.87 6.41
CA SER A 545 -0.02 33.93 5.83
C SER A 545 0.93 32.98 6.55
N ILE A 546 1.62 32.15 5.78
CA ILE A 546 2.57 31.17 6.28
C ILE A 546 3.98 31.77 6.34
N PRO A 547 4.74 31.61 7.43
CA PRO A 547 6.11 32.10 7.52
C PRO A 547 6.99 31.53 6.39
N ALA A 548 7.77 32.40 5.74
CA ALA A 548 8.75 32.01 4.74
C ALA A 548 10.11 31.65 5.38
N GLY A 549 10.93 30.91 4.64
CA GLY A 549 12.38 30.76 4.91
C GLY A 549 12.78 29.66 5.89
N ARG A 550 11.84 29.03 6.60
CA ARG A 550 12.12 27.83 7.43
C ARG A 550 10.88 26.95 7.53
N PRO A 551 11.03 25.65 7.84
CA PRO A 551 9.91 24.82 8.23
C PRO A 551 9.18 25.44 9.42
N SER A 552 7.85 25.51 9.35
CA SER A 552 7.03 25.98 10.45
C SER A 552 5.74 25.18 10.52
N VAL A 553 5.14 25.13 11.71
CA VAL A 553 3.84 24.49 11.92
C VAL A 553 2.91 25.56 12.45
N THR A 554 1.83 25.81 11.71
CA THR A 554 0.73 26.67 12.19
C THR A 554 -0.43 25.77 12.61
N VAL A 555 -0.78 25.81 13.89
CA VAL A 555 -1.94 25.07 14.42
C VAL A 555 -3.13 26.02 14.48
N CYS A 556 -4.15 25.74 13.66
CA CYS A 556 -5.39 26.49 13.60
C CYS A 556 -6.45 25.76 14.43
N THR A 557 -6.89 26.35 15.53
CA THR A 557 -7.88 25.77 16.43
C THR A 557 -9.17 26.56 16.38
N LEU A 558 -10.21 25.98 15.78
CA LEU A 558 -11.55 26.55 15.74
C LEU A 558 -12.37 26.01 16.93
N THR A 559 -13.01 26.92 17.65
CA THR A 559 -13.86 26.64 18.82
C THR A 559 -15.26 27.19 18.56
N ALA A 560 -16.29 26.38 18.79
CA ALA A 560 -17.69 26.76 18.64
C ALA A 560 -18.45 26.46 19.93
N ASP A 561 -19.21 27.42 20.45
CA ASP A 561 -19.93 27.30 21.72
C ASP A 561 -21.36 27.86 21.65
N ASN A 562 -22.29 27.28 22.40
CA ASN A 562 -23.66 27.81 22.55
C ASN A 562 -24.26 27.41 23.90
N ALA A 563 -25.45 27.93 24.22
CA ALA A 563 -26.11 27.70 25.51
C ALA A 563 -26.48 26.23 25.80
N CYS A 564 -26.49 25.36 24.77
CA CYS A 564 -26.86 23.95 24.91
C CYS A 564 -25.67 23.01 25.17
N ALA A 565 -24.43 23.48 25.06
CA ALA A 565 -23.25 22.64 25.17
C ALA A 565 -22.68 22.67 26.60
N GLU A 566 -22.35 21.50 27.17
CA GLU A 566 -21.54 21.43 28.40
C GLU A 566 -20.06 21.80 28.15
N ALA A 567 -19.61 21.68 26.89
CA ALA A 567 -18.28 22.05 26.44
C ALA A 567 -18.32 22.50 24.96
N ALA A 568 -17.51 23.51 24.63
CA ALA A 568 -17.35 23.99 23.28
C ALA A 568 -16.83 22.90 22.33
N ALA A 569 -17.33 22.85 21.11
CA ALA A 569 -16.79 22.00 20.06
C ALA A 569 -15.47 22.57 19.54
N VAL A 570 -14.42 21.74 19.52
CA VAL A 570 -13.09 22.13 19.06
C VAL A 570 -12.65 21.29 17.87
N ARG A 571 -12.06 21.94 16.87
CA ARG A 571 -11.40 21.31 15.72
C ARG A 571 -10.06 21.96 15.45
N GLU A 572 -9.09 21.14 15.07
CA GLU A 572 -7.72 21.54 14.79
C GLU A 572 -7.36 21.22 13.33
N ILE A 573 -6.68 22.16 12.67
CA ILE A 573 -5.96 21.95 11.42
C ILE A 573 -4.50 22.30 11.67
N ARG A 574 -3.58 21.47 11.18
CA ARG A 574 -2.14 21.74 11.22
C ARG A 574 -1.65 22.05 9.82
N LEU A 575 -1.19 23.28 9.61
CA LEU A 575 -0.53 23.70 8.38
C LEU A 575 0.96 23.46 8.53
N ASN A 576 1.49 22.47 7.82
CA ASN A 576 2.91 22.15 7.81
C ASN A 576 3.54 22.86 6.62
N ALA A 577 4.31 23.91 6.92
CA ALA A 577 4.99 24.72 5.92
C ALA A 577 6.35 24.13 5.58
N TYR A 578 6.60 23.89 4.30
CA TYR A 578 7.89 23.43 3.78
C TYR A 578 8.07 23.96 2.35
N VAL A 579 9.22 23.71 1.73
CA VAL A 579 9.44 23.97 0.31
C VAL A 579 9.88 22.67 -0.33
N ASP A 580 9.15 22.17 -1.33
CA ASP A 580 9.57 21.00 -2.09
C ASP A 580 10.95 21.28 -2.74
N PRO A 581 12.03 20.56 -2.37
CA PRO A 581 13.30 20.69 -3.04
C PRO A 581 13.17 20.12 -4.45
N ALA A 582 13.63 20.89 -5.45
CA ALA A 582 13.80 20.40 -6.82
C ALA A 582 15.09 19.57 -6.93
N LEU A 583 15.16 18.46 -6.19
CA LEU A 583 16.35 17.61 -6.15
C LEU A 583 16.74 17.14 -7.56
N SER A 584 18.02 17.28 -7.89
CA SER A 584 18.58 16.75 -9.12
C SER A 584 20.01 16.27 -8.92
N VAL A 585 20.42 15.27 -9.69
CA VAL A 585 21.82 14.85 -9.75
C VAL A 585 22.56 15.86 -10.61
N ALA A 586 23.45 16.65 -10.01
CA ALA A 586 24.28 17.61 -10.71
C ALA A 586 25.38 16.93 -11.54
N GLY A 587 25.75 15.70 -11.18
CA GLY A 587 26.58 14.82 -11.98
C GLY A 587 27.09 13.60 -11.22
N ILE A 588 27.59 12.62 -11.96
CA ILE A 588 28.14 11.37 -11.43
C ILE A 588 29.61 11.25 -11.86
N GLU A 589 30.54 11.19 -10.90
CA GLU A 589 31.98 10.98 -11.14
C GLU A 589 32.35 9.52 -10.85
N ALA A 590 33.05 8.84 -11.76
CA ALA A 590 33.68 7.53 -11.53
C ALA A 590 35.19 7.68 -11.51
N THR A 591 35.83 7.44 -10.36
CA THR A 591 37.25 7.71 -10.14
C THR A 591 37.97 6.55 -9.44
N GLN A 592 39.20 6.26 -9.88
CA GLN A 592 40.05 5.23 -9.29
C GLN A 592 41.30 5.79 -8.59
N ALA A 593 41.69 7.01 -8.96
CA ALA A 593 42.74 7.80 -8.33
C ALA A 593 42.58 9.28 -8.71
N ILE A 594 42.38 9.56 -10.00
CA ILE A 594 42.16 10.90 -10.55
C ILE A 594 41.13 10.82 -11.67
N GLN A 595 40.37 11.90 -11.88
CA GLN A 595 39.36 11.98 -12.92
C GLN A 595 39.18 13.44 -13.36
N ARG A 596 38.85 13.69 -14.63
CA ARG A 596 38.40 15.01 -15.09
C ARG A 596 36.91 15.15 -14.76
N PHE A 597 36.55 16.15 -13.96
CA PHE A 597 35.15 16.34 -13.58
C PHE A 597 34.82 17.78 -13.18
N ASN A 598 33.75 18.30 -13.77
CA ASN A 598 33.16 19.60 -13.46
C ASN A 598 31.66 19.44 -13.17
N ILE A 599 31.18 20.14 -12.15
CA ILE A 599 29.77 20.16 -11.72
C ILE A 599 29.02 21.30 -12.41
N THR A 600 29.66 22.47 -12.55
CA THR A 600 29.06 23.70 -13.11
C THR A 600 29.99 24.26 -14.19
N GLY A 601 30.05 23.61 -15.35
CA GLY A 601 30.96 24.03 -16.41
C GLY A 601 30.88 23.16 -17.65
N ASP A 602 32.02 23.02 -18.33
CA ASP A 602 32.14 22.11 -19.48
C ASP A 602 32.10 20.66 -19.01
N LEU A 603 30.96 20.01 -19.27
CA LEU A 603 30.71 18.62 -18.88
C LEU A 603 31.29 17.62 -19.90
N SER A 604 31.79 18.08 -21.06
CA SER A 604 32.23 17.19 -22.14
C SER A 604 33.47 16.36 -21.79
N ALA A 605 34.27 16.84 -20.84
CA ALA A 605 35.45 16.14 -20.33
C ALA A 605 35.14 15.26 -19.10
N ASN A 606 33.91 15.28 -18.58
CA ASN A 606 33.56 14.50 -17.39
C ASN A 606 33.75 13.01 -17.63
N ASN A 607 34.39 12.33 -16.69
CA ASN A 607 34.68 10.89 -16.76
C ASN A 607 35.55 10.46 -17.96
N SER A 608 36.37 11.37 -18.50
CA SER A 608 37.25 11.08 -19.65
C SER A 608 38.56 10.35 -19.30
N VAL A 609 38.97 10.32 -18.03
CA VAL A 609 40.13 9.53 -17.58
C VAL A 609 39.76 8.05 -17.58
N ARG A 610 40.56 7.26 -18.29
CA ARG A 610 40.31 5.83 -18.53
C ARG A 610 40.39 5.02 -17.23
N LEU A 611 39.47 4.07 -17.08
CA LEU A 611 39.36 3.21 -15.90
C LEU A 611 40.00 1.84 -16.15
N ALA A 612 40.85 1.40 -15.22
CA ALA A 612 41.50 0.11 -15.24
C ALA A 612 40.56 -0.98 -14.70
N ARG A 613 40.53 -2.13 -15.36
CA ARG A 613 39.79 -3.32 -14.91
C ARG A 613 40.34 -3.84 -13.59
N GLY A 614 39.47 -4.34 -12.72
CA GLY A 614 39.88 -4.99 -11.48
C GLY A 614 40.42 -4.01 -10.42
N LYS A 615 40.27 -2.70 -10.64
CA LYS A 615 40.68 -1.67 -9.70
C LYS A 615 39.45 -1.10 -8.99
N ARG A 616 39.54 -0.94 -7.66
CA ARG A 616 38.45 -0.35 -6.87
C ARG A 616 38.15 1.05 -7.39
N THR A 617 36.87 1.35 -7.55
CA THR A 617 36.40 2.61 -8.12
C THR A 617 35.45 3.26 -7.13
N MET A 618 35.64 4.55 -6.87
CA MET A 618 34.67 5.38 -6.17
C MET A 618 33.72 5.99 -7.21
N VAL A 619 32.43 5.91 -6.96
CA VAL A 619 31.42 6.66 -7.70
C VAL A 619 30.88 7.74 -6.78
N ARG A 620 30.88 8.99 -7.22
CA ARG A 620 30.43 10.14 -6.44
C ARG A 620 29.27 10.79 -7.15
N ALA A 621 28.10 10.79 -6.52
CA ALA A 621 26.91 11.48 -7.01
C ALA A 621 26.82 12.84 -6.32
N TYR A 622 26.90 13.92 -7.11
CA TYR A 622 26.72 15.27 -6.62
C TYR A 622 25.24 15.64 -6.75
N VAL A 623 24.63 16.07 -5.65
CA VAL A 623 23.19 16.33 -5.61
C VAL A 623 22.94 17.81 -5.39
N ASP A 624 22.22 18.42 -6.34
CA ASP A 624 21.71 19.78 -6.21
C ASP A 624 20.44 19.77 -5.36
N SER A 625 20.38 20.63 -4.35
CA SER A 625 19.18 20.77 -3.51
C SER A 625 17.97 21.34 -4.26
N GLY A 626 18.18 21.99 -5.41
CA GLY A 626 17.14 22.71 -6.16
C GLY A 626 16.65 23.99 -5.47
N ARG A 627 17.14 24.30 -4.27
CA ARG A 627 16.71 25.46 -3.46
C ARG A 627 17.61 26.65 -3.70
N ARG A 628 17.03 27.85 -3.81
CA ARG A 628 17.75 29.11 -4.08
C ARG A 628 17.19 30.31 -3.32
N ASP A 629 16.10 30.13 -2.59
CA ASP A 629 15.30 31.15 -1.91
C ASP A 629 15.79 31.46 -0.48
N GLY A 630 16.78 30.71 0.01
CA GLY A 630 17.30 30.84 1.36
C GLY A 630 16.56 29.99 2.39
N PHE A 631 15.67 29.08 1.96
CA PHE A 631 14.96 28.17 2.85
C PHE A 631 15.95 27.28 3.64
N ASP A 632 15.80 27.25 4.96
CA ASP A 632 16.72 26.58 5.88
C ASP A 632 15.97 25.52 6.72
N GLU A 633 16.29 24.25 6.51
CA GLU A 633 15.77 23.12 7.30
C GLU A 633 16.51 22.87 8.62
N GLY A 634 17.51 23.70 8.94
CA GLY A 634 18.34 23.61 10.16
C GLY A 634 19.82 23.38 9.88
N ASP A 635 20.18 22.94 8.66
CA ASP A 635 21.55 22.66 8.22
C ASP A 635 22.13 23.79 7.34
N GLY A 636 21.42 24.92 7.25
CA GLY A 636 21.82 26.12 6.53
C GLY A 636 20.94 26.43 5.32
N PRO A 637 21.01 27.66 4.81
CA PRO A 637 20.15 28.13 3.73
C PRO A 637 20.42 27.34 2.44
N ASN A 638 19.34 26.92 1.78
CA ASN A 638 19.32 26.13 0.56
C ASN A 638 19.92 24.72 0.68
N VAL A 639 20.09 24.20 1.89
CA VAL A 639 20.57 22.84 2.12
C VAL A 639 19.38 21.90 2.25
N GLN A 640 19.45 20.74 1.59
CA GLN A 640 18.54 19.62 1.83
C GLN A 640 19.29 18.55 2.62
N PRO A 641 18.93 18.32 3.90
CA PRO A 641 19.58 17.29 4.70
C PRO A 641 19.10 15.88 4.37
N ARG A 642 19.80 14.89 4.95
CA ARG A 642 19.44 13.46 4.91
C ARG A 642 19.17 12.95 3.49
N VAL A 643 20.08 13.30 2.57
CA VAL A 643 20.05 12.81 1.19
C VAL A 643 20.83 11.51 1.13
N THR A 644 20.14 10.42 0.87
CA THR A 644 20.72 9.08 0.72
C THR A 644 20.35 8.51 -0.65
N GLY A 645 20.63 7.23 -0.88
CA GLY A 645 20.33 6.61 -2.16
C GLY A 645 20.99 5.26 -2.36
N GLN A 646 20.92 4.78 -3.59
CA GLN A 646 21.56 3.54 -4.03
C GLN A 646 22.21 3.73 -5.39
N LEU A 647 23.23 2.94 -5.68
CA LEU A 647 23.85 2.87 -7.01
C LEU A 647 23.56 1.50 -7.62
N ALA A 648 22.86 1.48 -8.74
CA ALA A 648 22.81 0.32 -9.63
C ALA A 648 24.05 0.31 -10.53
N VAL A 649 24.78 -0.80 -10.48
CA VAL A 649 25.88 -1.11 -11.40
C VAL A 649 25.38 -2.17 -12.36
N THR A 650 24.96 -1.73 -13.55
CA THR A 650 24.42 -2.62 -14.59
C THR A 650 25.53 -3.02 -15.54
N ASP A 651 25.78 -4.32 -15.68
CA ASP A 651 26.62 -4.86 -16.74
C ASP A 651 25.89 -4.76 -18.08
N LEU A 652 26.44 -3.97 -19.02
CA LEU A 652 25.77 -3.71 -20.30
C LEU A 652 25.82 -4.88 -21.27
N ASP A 653 26.66 -5.88 -21.01
CA ASP A 653 26.82 -7.05 -21.87
C ASP A 653 25.97 -8.23 -21.35
N SER A 654 25.83 -8.39 -20.04
CA SER A 654 25.03 -9.47 -19.42
C SER A 654 23.64 -9.03 -18.94
N GLY A 655 23.41 -7.74 -18.71
CA GLY A 655 22.20 -7.19 -18.10
C GLY A 655 22.09 -7.40 -16.57
N THR A 656 23.13 -7.94 -15.92
CA THR A 656 23.11 -8.13 -14.46
C THR A 656 23.24 -6.79 -13.72
N VAL A 657 22.47 -6.61 -12.65
CA VAL A 657 22.45 -5.38 -11.85
C VAL A 657 22.89 -5.69 -10.42
N ASP A 658 23.91 -4.97 -9.93
CA ASP A 658 24.33 -4.98 -8.54
C ASP A 658 23.93 -3.67 -7.86
N MET A 659 23.25 -3.75 -6.71
CA MET A 659 22.83 -2.58 -5.93
C MET A 659 23.84 -2.32 -4.80
N LEU A 660 24.39 -1.11 -4.77
CA LEU A 660 25.37 -0.68 -3.78
C LEU A 660 24.82 0.45 -2.91
N SER A 661 25.05 0.36 -1.59
CA SER A 661 24.75 1.42 -0.64
C SER A 661 25.89 2.46 -0.57
N PRO A 662 25.59 3.70 -0.15
CA PRO A 662 26.60 4.72 0.07
C PRO A 662 27.60 4.29 1.15
N VAL A 663 28.84 4.73 1.00
CA VAL A 663 29.95 4.51 1.94
C VAL A 663 30.26 5.78 2.76
N ASN A 664 29.39 6.80 2.68
CA ASN A 664 29.44 7.97 3.57
C ASN A 664 29.38 7.53 5.04
N PRO A 665 30.11 8.19 5.97
CA PRO A 665 30.14 7.77 7.38
C PRO A 665 28.77 7.64 8.05
N THR A 666 27.81 8.48 7.68
CA THR A 666 26.42 8.49 8.16
C THR A 666 25.44 7.73 7.25
N GLY A 667 25.90 7.26 6.08
CA GLY A 667 25.04 6.68 5.03
C GLY A 667 24.26 7.72 4.20
N ASP A 668 24.46 9.02 4.46
CA ASP A 668 23.81 10.12 3.75
C ASP A 668 24.79 11.28 3.47
N THR A 669 24.29 12.32 2.80
CA THR A 669 24.96 13.59 2.53
C THR A 669 23.95 14.74 2.65
N MET A 670 24.44 15.96 2.55
CA MET A 670 23.64 17.19 2.48
C MET A 670 23.70 17.73 1.04
N ALA A 671 22.57 17.66 0.32
CA ALA A 671 22.48 18.30 -0.99
C ALA A 671 22.44 19.82 -0.82
N ARG A 672 23.06 20.52 -1.77
CA ARG A 672 23.24 21.97 -1.74
C ARG A 672 23.22 22.51 -3.17
N PRO A 673 23.10 23.82 -3.40
CA PRO A 673 23.14 24.35 -4.76
C PRO A 673 24.39 23.88 -5.50
N ALA A 674 24.28 23.47 -6.77
CA ALA A 674 25.41 22.92 -7.53
C ALA A 674 26.66 23.84 -7.51
N ALA A 675 26.48 25.16 -7.50
CA ALA A 675 27.55 26.15 -7.41
C ALA A 675 28.29 26.17 -6.06
N ASN A 676 27.70 25.59 -5.00
CA ASN A 676 28.25 25.51 -3.64
C ASN A 676 28.82 24.12 -3.33
N ILE A 677 28.79 23.19 -4.27
CA ILE A 677 29.39 21.86 -4.12
C ILE A 677 30.90 22.00 -4.26
N VAL A 678 31.65 21.45 -3.30
CA VAL A 678 33.12 21.51 -3.25
C VAL A 678 33.62 20.12 -3.55
N ARG A 679 34.25 19.96 -4.71
CA ARG A 679 34.67 18.63 -5.21
C ARG A 679 35.69 17.95 -4.29
N ASP A 680 36.51 18.73 -3.60
CA ASP A 680 37.55 18.23 -2.69
C ASP A 680 36.99 17.76 -1.33
N ASP A 681 35.69 17.92 -1.09
CA ASP A 681 35.02 17.47 0.12
C ASP A 681 34.13 16.26 -0.17
N LEU A 682 34.42 15.12 0.45
CA LEU A 682 33.61 13.91 0.29
C LEU A 682 32.24 14.03 0.95
N GLU A 683 32.02 14.95 1.88
CA GLU A 683 30.71 15.22 2.48
C GLU A 683 29.77 15.95 1.52
N HIS A 684 30.27 16.51 0.42
CA HIS A 684 29.48 17.20 -0.60
C HIS A 684 29.03 16.27 -1.75
N SER A 685 29.23 14.96 -1.61
CA SER A 685 28.74 13.95 -2.56
C SER A 685 28.23 12.70 -1.84
N LEU A 686 27.29 11.99 -2.47
CA LEU A 686 26.94 10.63 -2.07
C LEU A 686 27.92 9.68 -2.74
N ASN A 687 28.69 8.94 -1.94
CA ASN A 687 29.85 8.19 -2.41
C ASN A 687 29.56 6.69 -2.35
N PHE A 688 29.90 5.96 -3.39
CA PHE A 688 29.70 4.51 -3.52
C PHE A 688 31.02 3.85 -3.91
N ARG A 689 31.27 2.65 -3.41
CA ARG A 689 32.49 1.90 -3.74
C ARG A 689 32.17 0.70 -4.60
N ILE A 690 32.57 0.73 -5.87
CA ILE A 690 32.54 -0.43 -6.76
C ILE A 690 33.71 -1.35 -6.39
N PRO A 691 33.44 -2.59 -5.93
CA PRO A 691 34.48 -3.58 -5.67
C PRO A 691 35.22 -3.97 -6.96
N SER A 692 36.46 -4.42 -6.82
CA SER A 692 37.31 -4.78 -7.98
C SER A 692 36.68 -5.80 -8.93
N HIS A 693 35.91 -6.77 -8.42
CA HIS A 693 35.26 -7.79 -9.26
C HIS A 693 34.10 -7.26 -10.10
N LEU A 694 33.51 -6.10 -9.74
CA LEU A 694 32.47 -5.42 -10.52
C LEU A 694 33.04 -4.37 -11.48
N ALA A 695 34.29 -3.91 -11.26
CA ALA A 695 35.00 -2.97 -12.13
C ALA A 695 35.56 -3.66 -13.39
N VAL A 696 34.68 -4.23 -14.22
CA VAL A 696 35.01 -5.00 -15.41
C VAL A 696 34.04 -4.70 -16.56
N GLY A 697 34.53 -4.68 -17.81
CA GLY A 697 33.67 -4.50 -18.99
C GLY A 697 33.01 -3.12 -19.06
N ARG A 698 31.89 -3.02 -19.78
CA ARG A 698 31.09 -1.79 -19.89
C ARG A 698 29.97 -1.81 -18.86
N LYS A 699 29.82 -0.71 -18.13
CA LYS A 699 28.81 -0.57 -17.08
C LYS A 699 27.96 0.67 -17.29
N GLU A 700 26.66 0.57 -17.02
CA GLU A 700 25.83 1.73 -16.67
C GLU A 700 25.85 1.88 -15.15
N LEU A 701 26.17 3.09 -14.69
CA LEU A 701 26.16 3.47 -13.28
C LEU A 701 24.97 4.41 -13.07
N ARG A 702 23.90 3.90 -12.47
CA ARG A 702 22.66 4.65 -12.24
C ARG A 702 22.46 4.90 -10.76
N THR A 703 22.35 6.15 -10.37
CA THR A 703 22.11 6.55 -8.97
C THR A 703 20.64 6.82 -8.75
N PHE A 704 20.07 6.22 -7.71
CA PHE A 704 18.73 6.53 -7.20
C PHE A 704 18.92 7.31 -5.91
N ILE A 705 18.62 8.59 -5.93
CA ILE A 705 18.77 9.49 -4.79
C ILE A 705 17.42 9.72 -4.16
N GLU A 706 17.37 9.68 -2.84
CA GLU A 706 16.20 10.03 -2.06
C GLU A 706 16.54 10.99 -0.92
N SER A 707 15.61 11.86 -0.55
CA SER A 707 15.71 12.66 0.65
C SER A 707 14.46 12.52 1.50
N THR A 708 14.65 12.29 2.79
CA THR A 708 13.55 12.22 3.75
C THR A 708 13.34 13.59 4.40
N SER A 709 12.22 14.24 4.07
CA SER A 709 11.73 15.37 4.85
C SER A 709 10.98 14.85 6.09
N PRO A 710 11.09 15.49 7.27
CA PRO A 710 10.24 15.10 8.40
C PRO A 710 8.77 15.49 8.17
N TYR A 711 8.48 16.25 7.11
CA TYR A 711 7.19 16.91 6.88
C TYR A 711 6.52 16.51 5.56
N GLY A 712 7.02 15.51 4.82
CA GLY A 712 6.46 15.14 3.52
C GLY A 712 6.91 13.77 3.00
N GLU A 713 6.40 13.45 1.81
CA GLU A 713 6.84 12.28 1.04
C GLU A 713 8.33 12.40 0.68
N PRO A 714 9.05 11.28 0.55
CA PRO A 714 10.44 11.29 0.14
C PRO A 714 10.57 11.87 -1.28
N TYR A 715 11.53 12.78 -1.46
CA TYR A 715 11.86 13.30 -2.79
C TYR A 715 12.86 12.38 -3.45
N THR A 716 12.61 12.01 -4.70
CA THR A 716 13.49 11.11 -5.44
C THR A 716 14.00 11.75 -6.73
N THR A 717 15.23 11.43 -7.11
CA THR A 717 15.82 11.81 -8.39
C THR A 717 16.82 10.75 -8.82
N GLU A 718 17.02 10.59 -10.12
CA GLU A 718 17.98 9.64 -10.65
C GLU A 718 18.72 10.20 -11.85
N ASP A 719 19.93 9.67 -12.08
CA ASP A 719 20.71 9.93 -13.29
C ASP A 719 21.65 8.74 -13.53
N ALA A 720 22.21 8.65 -14.73
CA ALA A 720 23.08 7.55 -15.11
C ALA A 720 24.22 7.98 -16.04
N ILE A 721 25.36 7.30 -15.92
CA ILE A 721 26.49 7.40 -16.84
C ILE A 721 26.92 6.02 -17.34
N GLU A 722 27.50 5.94 -18.54
CA GLU A 722 28.20 4.75 -19.03
C GLU A 722 29.71 4.88 -18.78
N VAL A 723 30.33 3.83 -18.27
CA VAL A 723 31.79 3.73 -18.10
C VAL A 723 32.32 2.42 -18.65
N SER A 724 33.61 2.39 -19.00
CA SER A 724 34.29 1.20 -19.49
C SER A 724 35.57 0.91 -18.71
N PHE A 725 35.72 -0.32 -18.26
CA PHE A 725 36.90 -0.81 -17.54
C PHE A 725 37.79 -1.65 -18.46
N THR A 726 39.00 -1.18 -18.73
CA THR A 726 39.93 -1.80 -19.69
C THR A 726 40.87 -2.77 -18.98
N ALA A 727 41.06 -3.97 -19.53
CA ALA A 727 42.04 -4.91 -19.01
C ALA A 727 43.46 -4.33 -19.15
N MET A 728 44.25 -4.49 -18.11
CA MET A 728 45.63 -4.01 -18.05
C MET A 728 46.56 -5.21 -17.81
N GLY A 729 47.79 -5.13 -18.28
CA GLY A 729 48.85 -6.08 -17.95
C GLY A 729 49.22 -6.07 -16.46
N GLU A 730 50.24 -6.85 -16.12
CA GLU A 730 50.77 -6.94 -14.75
C GLU A 730 52.13 -6.25 -14.65
N LEU A 731 52.39 -5.65 -13.48
CA LEU A 731 53.70 -5.14 -13.11
C LEU A 731 54.30 -6.02 -12.00
N LYS A 732 55.15 -6.96 -12.42
CA LYS A 732 55.79 -7.93 -11.53
C LYS A 732 56.82 -7.22 -10.65
N LEU A 733 56.67 -7.30 -9.34
CA LEU A 733 57.58 -6.67 -8.38
C LEU A 733 58.38 -7.76 -7.66
N LEU A 734 59.70 -7.62 -7.62
CA LEU A 734 60.56 -8.46 -6.79
C LEU A 734 60.98 -7.67 -5.54
N ARG A 735 60.59 -8.15 -4.36
CA ARG A 735 60.87 -7.47 -3.08
C ARG A 735 62.20 -7.89 -2.49
N ILE A 736 63.03 -6.90 -2.14
CA ILE A 736 64.25 -7.05 -1.33
C ILE A 736 64.20 -6.09 -0.14
N LEU A 737 64.54 -6.58 1.05
CA LEU A 737 64.78 -5.76 2.24
C LEU A 737 66.29 -5.60 2.43
N CYS A 738 66.78 -4.38 2.58
CA CYS A 738 68.21 -4.12 2.73
C CYS A 738 68.52 -3.52 4.10
N THR A 739 69.22 -4.28 4.93
CA THR A 739 69.74 -3.82 6.22
C THR A 739 70.91 -2.88 5.99
N ASP A 740 70.89 -1.71 6.62
CA ASP A 740 72.02 -0.79 6.62
C ASP A 740 72.96 -1.16 7.78
N ASN A 741 74.14 -1.70 7.47
CA ASN A 741 75.11 -2.10 8.49
C ASN A 741 75.81 -0.92 9.17
N ILE A 742 75.78 0.28 8.58
CA ILE A 742 76.39 1.49 9.15
C ILE A 742 75.53 2.01 10.31
N THR A 743 74.22 2.11 10.08
CA THR A 743 73.27 2.55 11.14
C THR A 743 72.79 1.39 12.02
N GLY A 744 72.87 0.15 11.52
CA GLY A 744 72.31 -1.04 12.16
C GLY A 744 70.78 -1.15 12.03
N ASN A 745 70.16 -0.25 11.26
CA ASN A 745 68.72 -0.23 11.07
C ASN A 745 68.29 -1.32 10.05
N VAL A 746 67.13 -1.93 10.30
CA VAL A 746 66.57 -3.02 9.49
C VAL A 746 65.17 -2.62 9.02
N PRO A 747 64.89 -2.63 7.71
CA PRO A 747 63.56 -2.29 7.21
C PRO A 747 62.58 -3.44 7.44
N THR A 748 61.29 -3.11 7.47
CA THR A 748 60.22 -4.07 7.76
C THR A 748 59.40 -4.42 6.52
N VAL A 749 58.86 -5.64 6.49
CA VAL A 749 57.87 -6.05 5.47
C VAL A 749 56.62 -5.16 5.53
N ALA A 750 56.24 -4.69 6.73
CA ALA A 750 55.11 -3.78 6.91
C ALA A 750 55.37 -2.41 6.26
N GLY A 751 56.56 -1.84 6.47
CA GLY A 751 56.98 -0.58 5.85
C GLY A 751 57.05 -0.67 4.32
N TRP A 752 57.55 -1.79 3.76
CA TRP A 752 57.43 -2.08 2.33
C TRP A 752 55.96 -2.12 1.87
N GLY A 753 55.09 -2.76 2.67
CA GLY A 753 53.67 -2.88 2.40
C GLY A 753 52.94 -1.54 2.29
N ILE A 754 53.34 -0.52 3.07
CA ILE A 754 52.81 0.84 2.98
C ILE A 754 53.18 1.49 1.63
N GLY A 755 54.45 1.42 1.23
CA GLY A 755 54.91 1.94 -0.06
C GLY A 755 54.22 1.24 -1.25
N HIS A 756 54.11 -0.09 -1.17
CA HIS A 756 53.41 -0.87 -2.15
C HIS A 756 51.90 -0.54 -2.22
N GLN A 757 51.25 -0.34 -1.07
CA GLN A 757 49.85 0.09 -1.05
C GLN A 757 49.68 1.47 -1.71
N GLY A 758 50.61 2.40 -1.49
CA GLY A 758 50.63 3.69 -2.18
C GLY A 758 50.77 3.57 -3.71
N THR A 759 51.44 2.52 -4.20
CA THR A 759 51.44 2.16 -5.62
C THR A 759 50.08 1.69 -6.09
N ARG A 760 49.44 0.79 -5.33
CA ARG A 760 48.12 0.26 -5.65
C ARG A 760 47.04 1.34 -5.67
N THR A 761 47.21 2.44 -4.97
CA THR A 761 46.25 3.56 -5.03
C THR A 761 46.50 4.48 -6.23
N ARG A 762 47.76 4.64 -6.67
CA ARG A 762 48.14 5.66 -7.69
C ARG A 762 48.29 5.15 -9.12
N TYR A 763 48.45 3.85 -9.35
CA TYR A 763 48.73 3.28 -10.68
C TYR A 763 47.46 2.73 -11.36
N PRO A 764 47.33 2.81 -12.70
CA PRO A 764 46.17 2.31 -13.45
C PRO A 764 46.22 0.78 -13.66
N LEU A 765 46.50 0.01 -12.60
CA LEU A 765 46.54 -1.46 -12.64
C LEU A 765 45.47 -2.05 -11.72
N ALA A 766 45.07 -3.29 -12.04
CA ALA A 766 44.18 -4.06 -11.20
C ALA A 766 44.74 -4.17 -9.76
N HIS A 767 43.87 -4.41 -8.78
CA HIS A 767 44.30 -4.51 -7.38
C HIS A 767 45.34 -5.62 -7.15
N ASP A 768 45.26 -6.69 -7.93
CA ASP A 768 46.14 -7.85 -8.02
C ASP A 768 47.14 -7.77 -9.19
N GLY A 769 47.15 -6.68 -9.95
CA GLY A 769 48.08 -6.45 -11.08
C GLY A 769 49.54 -6.20 -10.69
N PHE A 770 49.91 -6.49 -9.44
CA PHE A 770 51.26 -6.38 -8.91
C PHE A 770 51.69 -7.69 -8.24
N PRO A 771 51.87 -8.78 -9.01
CA PRO A 771 52.35 -10.02 -8.43
C PRO A 771 53.72 -9.80 -7.77
N ILE A 772 53.81 -10.19 -6.50
CA ILE A 772 55.01 -10.00 -5.68
C ILE A 772 55.84 -11.29 -5.72
N TYR A 773 57.08 -11.15 -6.15
CA TYR A 773 58.09 -12.19 -6.17
C TYR A 773 59.12 -11.94 -5.07
N THR A 774 59.83 -12.99 -4.72
CA THR A 774 60.96 -12.96 -3.79
C THR A 774 62.13 -13.66 -4.46
N ALA A 775 63.33 -13.05 -4.44
CA ALA A 775 64.54 -13.74 -4.84
C ALA A 775 64.89 -14.83 -3.80
N PRO A 776 64.90 -16.13 -4.17
CA PRO A 776 65.28 -17.19 -3.24
C PRO A 776 66.68 -16.96 -2.68
N GLY A 777 66.82 -16.85 -1.36
CA GLY A 777 68.10 -16.57 -0.69
C GLY A 777 68.44 -15.09 -0.52
N ASN A 778 67.73 -14.18 -1.19
CA ASN A 778 67.97 -12.72 -1.17
C ASN A 778 66.74 -11.92 -0.75
N THR A 779 65.88 -12.48 0.10
CA THR A 779 64.73 -11.74 0.67
C THR A 779 65.18 -10.60 1.59
N THR A 780 66.36 -10.76 2.18
CA THR A 780 67.03 -9.75 3.01
C THR A 780 68.51 -9.76 2.66
N ILE A 781 69.03 -8.61 2.29
CA ILE A 781 70.46 -8.37 2.09
C ILE A 781 70.94 -7.33 3.09
N SER A 782 72.24 -7.09 3.15
CA SER A 782 72.79 -5.95 3.88
C SER A 782 73.77 -5.17 3.03
N THR A 783 73.85 -3.87 3.28
CA THR A 783 74.76 -2.95 2.60
C THR A 783 75.74 -2.31 3.58
N ASN A 784 76.93 -2.00 3.08
CA ASN A 784 77.91 -1.14 3.77
C ASN A 784 78.11 0.19 3.03
N GLU A 785 77.26 0.50 2.05
CA GLU A 785 77.28 1.77 1.33
C GLU A 785 76.81 2.90 2.24
N ASP A 786 77.45 4.07 2.14
CA ASP A 786 77.09 5.25 2.94
C ASP A 786 75.86 5.96 2.35
N LEU A 787 74.68 5.55 2.80
CA LEU A 787 73.38 6.08 2.38
C LEU A 787 73.14 7.55 2.79
N THR A 788 74.05 8.18 3.55
CA THR A 788 74.03 9.63 3.80
C THR A 788 74.61 10.44 2.62
N THR A 789 75.13 9.78 1.59
CA THR A 789 75.73 10.40 0.40
C THR A 789 75.04 9.94 -0.89
N SER A 790 75.06 10.76 -1.95
CA SER A 790 74.52 10.35 -3.25
C SER A 790 75.27 9.15 -3.85
N ALA A 791 76.59 9.11 -3.67
CA ALA A 791 77.42 8.00 -4.17
C ALA A 791 77.06 6.66 -3.52
N GLY A 792 76.73 6.63 -2.23
CA GLY A 792 76.28 5.39 -1.58
C GLY A 792 74.94 4.89 -2.10
N TRP A 793 74.01 5.79 -2.46
CA TRP A 793 72.76 5.41 -3.11
C TRP A 793 72.97 4.88 -4.53
N ASP A 794 73.82 5.53 -5.32
CA ASP A 794 74.17 5.07 -6.67
C ASP A 794 74.83 3.69 -6.63
N ASN A 795 75.82 3.49 -5.75
CA ASN A 795 76.49 2.19 -5.56
C ASN A 795 75.50 1.09 -5.13
N LEU A 796 74.58 1.38 -4.20
CA LEU A 796 73.58 0.40 -3.79
C LEU A 796 72.61 0.04 -4.93
N LEU A 797 72.32 0.98 -5.84
CA LEU A 797 71.46 0.72 -6.99
C LEU A 797 72.18 -0.14 -8.05
N ASP A 798 73.50 0.03 -8.16
CA ASP A 798 74.36 -0.83 -8.98
C ASP A 798 74.47 -2.24 -8.37
N ASP A 799 74.63 -2.36 -7.05
CA ASP A 799 74.60 -3.65 -6.34
C ASP A 799 73.27 -4.40 -6.60
N LEU A 800 72.14 -3.67 -6.65
CA LEU A 800 70.84 -4.24 -6.99
C LEU A 800 70.76 -4.70 -8.45
N ASP A 801 71.45 -4.02 -9.38
CA ASP A 801 71.55 -4.45 -10.78
C ASP A 801 72.34 -5.75 -10.87
N ASP A 802 73.48 -5.83 -10.19
CA ASP A 802 74.34 -7.01 -10.19
C ASP A 802 73.58 -8.22 -9.63
N ILE A 803 72.79 -8.03 -8.56
CA ILE A 803 71.89 -9.07 -8.04
C ILE A 803 70.82 -9.45 -9.09
N ALA A 804 70.28 -8.48 -9.83
CA ALA A 804 69.29 -8.76 -10.86
C ALA A 804 69.88 -9.56 -12.03
N ASP A 805 71.09 -9.20 -12.46
CA ASP A 805 71.89 -9.88 -13.49
C ASP A 805 72.14 -11.35 -13.13
N ASP A 806 72.51 -11.62 -11.87
CA ASP A 806 72.79 -12.97 -11.36
C ASP A 806 71.56 -13.90 -11.38
N TYR A 807 70.34 -13.35 -11.42
CA TYR A 807 69.09 -14.11 -11.39
C TYR A 807 68.40 -14.26 -12.75
N GLU A 808 69.06 -13.87 -13.85
CA GLU A 808 68.52 -13.89 -15.22
C GLU A 808 67.13 -13.20 -15.27
N ASP A 809 67.11 -11.86 -15.18
CA ASP A 809 65.87 -11.05 -15.13
C ASP A 809 64.76 -11.58 -16.05
N ILE A 810 63.65 -12.01 -15.44
CA ILE A 810 62.47 -12.53 -16.14
C ILE A 810 61.40 -11.43 -16.34
N GLY A 811 61.82 -10.17 -16.30
CA GLY A 811 61.02 -8.97 -16.54
C GLY A 811 60.31 -8.48 -15.28
N GLN A 812 60.92 -8.57 -14.10
CA GLN A 812 60.40 -7.94 -12.89
C GLN A 812 61.05 -6.59 -12.63
N VAL A 813 60.36 -5.75 -11.85
CA VAL A 813 60.99 -4.59 -11.24
C VAL A 813 61.59 -4.99 -9.89
N TRP A 814 62.90 -4.79 -9.75
CA TRP A 814 63.63 -5.06 -8.53
C TRP A 814 63.44 -3.90 -7.53
N CYS A 815 62.71 -4.17 -6.46
CA CYS A 815 62.26 -3.19 -5.48
C CYS A 815 63.02 -3.41 -4.16
N MET A 816 64.07 -2.64 -3.91
CA MET A 816 64.79 -2.67 -2.64
C MET A 816 64.23 -1.65 -1.66
N THR A 817 63.98 -2.06 -0.42
CA THR A 817 63.60 -1.15 0.66
C THR A 817 64.69 -1.07 1.70
N VAL A 818 65.04 0.17 2.07
CA VAL A 818 65.99 0.52 3.14
C VAL A 818 65.23 1.09 4.35
N PRO A 819 65.83 1.14 5.56
CA PRO A 819 65.18 1.73 6.73
C PRO A 819 64.77 3.19 6.52
N ASP A 820 63.78 3.65 7.27
CA ASP A 820 63.42 5.06 7.30
C ASP A 820 64.37 5.85 8.23
N ASP A 821 65.54 6.20 7.71
CA ASP A 821 66.51 7.04 8.40
C ASP A 821 66.51 8.47 7.85
N SER A 822 66.29 9.44 8.75
CA SER A 822 66.29 10.87 8.43
C SER A 822 67.65 11.40 7.95
N THR A 823 68.75 10.68 8.19
CA THR A 823 70.10 11.05 7.77
C THR A 823 70.41 10.68 6.33
N TYR A 824 69.61 9.81 5.70
CA TYR A 824 69.87 9.41 4.32
C TYR A 824 69.64 10.55 3.34
N GLN A 825 70.49 10.60 2.32
CA GLN A 825 70.52 11.64 1.31
C GLN A 825 69.21 11.75 0.51
N TRP A 826 68.59 10.61 0.18
CA TRP A 826 67.38 10.55 -0.65
C TRP A 826 66.27 9.75 0.03
N ASN A 827 65.04 9.95 -0.45
CA ASN A 827 63.89 9.13 -0.05
C ASN A 827 63.75 7.88 -0.92
N GLY A 828 64.35 7.92 -2.11
CA GLY A 828 64.37 6.85 -3.08
C GLY A 828 65.25 7.23 -4.27
N LEU A 829 65.57 6.22 -5.09
CA LEU A 829 66.29 6.35 -6.35
C LEU A 829 65.87 5.21 -7.27
N GLY A 830 65.38 5.52 -8.47
CA GLY A 830 64.98 4.54 -9.48
C GLY A 830 65.57 4.82 -10.86
N THR A 831 65.76 3.76 -11.64
CA THR A 831 66.23 3.85 -13.04
C THR A 831 65.51 2.84 -13.93
N SER A 832 65.49 3.13 -15.23
CA SER A 832 65.05 2.20 -16.29
C SER A 832 66.20 1.71 -17.18
N GLY A 833 67.44 2.16 -16.94
CA GLY A 833 68.63 1.64 -17.63
C GLY A 833 69.12 0.35 -16.98
N GLY A 834 69.47 -0.67 -17.78
CA GLY A 834 69.77 -2.02 -17.27
C GLY A 834 68.48 -2.75 -16.86
N HIS A 835 68.51 -3.49 -15.75
CA HIS A 835 67.32 -4.09 -15.17
C HIS A 835 66.44 -3.01 -14.51
N PRO A 836 65.11 -3.00 -14.71
CA PRO A 836 64.21 -2.07 -14.04
C PRO A 836 64.29 -2.24 -12.52
N ARG A 837 64.76 -1.20 -11.81
CA ARG A 837 65.05 -1.31 -10.38
C ARG A 837 64.98 0.03 -9.66
N PHE A 838 64.69 -0.04 -8.37
CA PHE A 838 64.75 1.13 -7.50
C PHE A 838 64.99 0.77 -6.04
N ILE A 839 65.47 1.76 -5.29
CA ILE A 839 65.61 1.74 -3.84
C ILE A 839 64.66 2.78 -3.25
N CYS A 840 63.99 2.48 -2.16
CA CYS A 840 63.14 3.44 -1.44
C CYS A 840 63.22 3.21 0.07
N LYS A 841 63.12 4.29 0.86
CA LYS A 841 62.89 4.18 2.31
C LYS A 841 61.57 3.47 2.58
N GLU A 842 61.52 2.71 3.67
CA GLU A 842 60.28 2.07 4.11
C GLU A 842 59.20 3.09 4.50
N SER A 843 57.94 2.70 4.45
CA SER A 843 56.79 3.51 4.90
C SER A 843 56.49 4.79 4.11
N LEU A 844 57.21 5.07 3.02
CA LEU A 844 56.94 6.24 2.17
C LEU A 844 55.93 5.93 1.05
N ALA A 845 54.65 6.21 1.30
CA ALA A 845 53.53 5.88 0.43
C ALA A 845 53.56 6.55 -0.97
N ALA A 846 54.16 7.73 -1.13
CA ALA A 846 54.28 8.39 -2.44
C ALA A 846 55.67 8.27 -3.06
N SER A 847 56.75 8.21 -2.25
CA SER A 847 58.10 8.02 -2.79
C SER A 847 58.24 6.67 -3.50
N PHE A 848 57.69 5.60 -2.91
CA PHE A 848 57.76 4.28 -3.53
C PHE A 848 57.16 4.25 -4.95
N PRO A 849 55.90 4.71 -5.19
CA PRO A 849 55.36 4.78 -6.54
C PRO A 849 56.02 5.83 -7.45
N HIS A 850 56.67 6.85 -6.91
CA HIS A 850 57.50 7.79 -7.68
C HIS A 850 58.72 7.08 -8.27
N GLU A 851 59.50 6.39 -7.44
CA GLU A 851 60.67 5.65 -7.93
C GLU A 851 60.29 4.52 -8.88
N LEU A 852 59.18 3.84 -8.59
CA LEU A 852 58.62 2.86 -9.52
C LEU A 852 58.33 3.49 -10.89
N GLY A 853 57.92 4.76 -10.93
CA GLY A 853 57.65 5.49 -12.18
C GLY A 853 58.88 5.62 -13.07
N HIS A 854 60.06 5.84 -12.47
CA HIS A 854 61.33 5.87 -13.20
C HIS A 854 61.66 4.53 -13.85
N THR A 855 61.36 3.41 -13.20
CA THR A 855 61.53 2.07 -13.79
C THR A 855 60.62 1.84 -15.01
N GLN A 856 59.55 2.63 -15.11
CA GLN A 856 58.61 2.64 -16.24
C GLN A 856 58.98 3.66 -17.31
N GLY A 857 60.16 4.26 -17.25
CA GLY A 857 60.63 5.26 -18.20
C GLY A 857 59.84 6.57 -18.12
N VAL A 858 59.30 6.90 -16.94
CA VAL A 858 58.68 8.18 -16.66
C VAL A 858 59.72 9.09 -15.99
N GLY A 859 59.97 10.24 -16.58
CA GLY A 859 60.87 11.25 -16.00
C GLY A 859 60.17 12.10 -14.93
N HIS A 860 60.74 13.26 -14.63
CA HIS A 860 60.15 14.19 -13.66
C HIS A 860 59.19 15.18 -14.33
N SER A 861 58.14 15.61 -13.61
CA SER A 861 57.34 16.77 -14.04
C SER A 861 58.10 18.08 -13.84
N GLY A 862 57.76 19.11 -14.64
CA GLY A 862 58.45 20.40 -14.62
C GLY A 862 58.21 21.13 -13.31
N CYS A 863 59.23 21.69 -12.65
CA CYS A 863 59.10 22.39 -11.36
C CYS A 863 59.49 23.87 -11.52
N ASP A 864 58.57 24.69 -12.03
CA ASP A 864 58.80 26.10 -12.38
C ASP A 864 59.20 26.97 -11.18
N THR A 865 58.80 26.59 -9.97
CA THR A 865 59.04 27.37 -8.74
C THR A 865 60.40 27.12 -8.10
N CYS A 866 61.19 26.16 -8.59
CA CYS A 866 62.42 25.70 -7.92
C CYS A 866 63.67 25.64 -8.80
N VAL A 867 63.89 26.67 -9.63
CA VAL A 867 65.16 26.84 -10.36
C VAL A 867 66.29 27.07 -9.34
N GLY A 868 67.10 26.05 -9.09
CA GLY A 868 68.26 26.08 -8.17
C GLY A 868 68.06 25.42 -6.81
N CYS A 869 66.93 24.77 -6.56
CA CYS A 869 66.72 24.00 -5.32
C CYS A 869 67.62 22.75 -5.29
N ALA A 870 68.18 22.44 -4.12
CA ALA A 870 68.92 21.21 -3.92
C ALA A 870 68.02 20.00 -4.22
N GLY A 871 68.40 19.20 -5.22
CA GLY A 871 67.61 18.06 -5.71
C GLY A 871 66.71 18.35 -6.92
N SER A 872 66.65 19.59 -7.45
CA SER A 872 66.09 19.81 -8.80
C SER A 872 66.97 19.06 -9.79
N PRO A 873 66.40 18.19 -10.63
CA PRO A 873 67.19 17.33 -11.48
C PRO A 873 67.88 18.19 -12.56
N ALA A 874 68.98 17.70 -13.11
CA ALA A 874 69.72 18.43 -14.14
C ALA A 874 68.78 18.82 -15.29
N ALA A 875 68.88 20.06 -15.78
CA ALA A 875 68.10 20.56 -16.90
C ALA A 875 68.22 19.60 -18.10
N GLY A 876 67.19 18.75 -18.30
CA GLY A 876 67.23 17.63 -19.25
C GLY A 876 66.48 16.36 -18.80
N SER A 877 66.12 16.22 -17.53
CA SER A 877 65.37 15.06 -17.02
C SER A 877 63.84 15.24 -16.99
N TYR A 878 63.33 16.37 -17.48
CA TYR A 878 61.90 16.63 -17.48
C TYR A 878 61.21 15.80 -18.56
N ASP A 879 60.15 15.11 -18.16
CA ASP A 879 59.30 14.39 -19.09
C ASP A 879 58.27 15.34 -19.67
N SER A 880 58.44 15.71 -20.95
CA SER A 880 57.53 16.63 -21.64
C SER A 880 56.10 16.10 -21.76
N ARG A 881 55.85 14.83 -21.44
CA ARG A 881 54.50 14.25 -21.41
C ARG A 881 53.75 14.57 -20.12
N LEU A 882 54.45 14.98 -19.05
CA LEU A 882 53.87 15.31 -17.75
C LEU A 882 53.53 16.82 -17.64
N PRO A 883 52.73 17.24 -16.63
CA PRO A 883 52.40 18.65 -16.43
C PRO A 883 53.64 19.51 -16.19
N THR A 884 53.69 20.67 -16.85
CA THR A 884 54.77 21.65 -16.65
C THR A 884 54.66 22.40 -15.32
N SER A 885 53.47 22.43 -14.71
CA SER A 885 53.20 23.08 -13.42
C SER A 885 53.75 22.33 -12.21
N ALA A 886 54.25 21.09 -12.38
CA ALA A 886 54.62 20.17 -11.31
C ALA A 886 53.46 19.77 -10.38
N GLN A 887 52.23 20.12 -10.74
CA GLN A 887 51.03 19.87 -9.95
C GLN A 887 50.07 19.00 -10.75
N TYR A 888 49.32 18.14 -10.06
CA TYR A 888 48.22 17.43 -10.70
C TYR A 888 47.02 18.37 -10.89
N ASP A 889 46.33 18.19 -12.02
CA ASP A 889 45.37 19.15 -12.59
C ASP A 889 43.93 19.00 -12.09
N GLU A 890 43.62 17.89 -11.41
CA GLU A 890 42.27 17.52 -11.02
C GLU A 890 42.19 16.99 -9.57
N THR A 891 41.02 17.06 -8.94
CA THR A 891 40.80 16.43 -7.63
C THR A 891 41.05 14.92 -7.72
N GLY A 892 41.94 14.42 -6.87
CA GLY A 892 42.19 13.00 -6.69
C GLY A 892 41.32 12.38 -5.61
N VAL A 893 41.21 11.05 -5.60
CA VAL A 893 40.57 10.28 -4.53
C VAL A 893 41.39 9.04 -4.20
N ASP A 894 41.85 8.92 -2.95
CA ASP A 894 42.33 7.65 -2.43
C ASP A 894 41.12 6.79 -2.01
N VAL A 895 40.69 5.92 -2.90
CA VAL A 895 39.52 5.05 -2.69
C VAL A 895 39.68 4.13 -1.46
N TYR A 896 40.92 3.80 -1.08
CA TYR A 896 41.20 2.94 0.08
C TYR A 896 41.11 3.71 1.37
N ALA A 897 41.74 4.88 1.42
CA ALA A 897 41.73 5.75 2.60
C ALA A 897 40.39 6.48 2.77
N TYR A 898 39.54 6.51 1.74
CA TYR A 898 38.33 7.34 1.69
C TYR A 898 38.70 8.82 1.89
N GLU A 899 39.65 9.29 1.08
CA GLU A 899 40.20 10.64 1.17
C GLU A 899 40.15 11.32 -0.20
N ALA A 900 39.63 12.54 -0.26
CA ALA A 900 39.74 13.40 -1.43
C ALA A 900 41.02 14.24 -1.33
N LEU A 901 41.68 14.42 -2.48
CA LEU A 901 42.97 15.08 -2.59
C LEU A 901 42.79 16.29 -3.51
N ALA A 902 42.83 17.48 -2.93
CA ALA A 902 42.59 18.73 -3.65
C ALA A 902 43.58 18.95 -4.79
N ALA A 903 43.12 19.47 -5.93
CA ALA A 903 44.00 19.81 -7.04
C ALA A 903 45.12 20.80 -6.63
N GLY A 904 46.22 20.86 -7.40
CA GLY A 904 47.29 21.83 -7.16
C GLY A 904 48.36 21.41 -6.14
N HIS A 905 48.29 20.20 -5.58
CA HIS A 905 49.45 19.59 -4.90
C HIS A 905 50.44 19.00 -5.91
N GLY A 906 51.64 18.65 -5.43
CA GLY A 906 52.70 18.11 -6.27
C GLY A 906 52.26 16.84 -7.02
N ASP A 907 52.50 16.81 -8.32
CA ASP A 907 52.35 15.60 -9.14
C ASP A 907 53.24 14.47 -8.59
N LEU A 908 52.84 13.22 -8.81
CA LEU A 908 53.56 12.06 -8.30
C LEU A 908 55.03 12.08 -8.71
N MET A 909 55.34 12.52 -9.93
CA MET A 909 56.70 12.60 -10.48
C MET A 909 57.36 13.97 -10.27
N SER A 910 56.80 14.81 -9.38
CA SER A 910 57.32 16.13 -9.05
C SER A 910 58.20 16.10 -7.80
N TYR A 911 59.19 16.99 -7.74
CA TYR A 911 59.88 17.37 -6.49
C TYR A 911 59.36 18.68 -5.88
N CYS A 912 58.46 19.39 -6.57
CA CYS A 912 57.79 20.53 -5.98
C CYS A 912 56.81 20.02 -4.92
N ASP A 913 57.06 20.41 -3.69
CA ASP A 913 56.05 20.27 -2.65
C ASP A 913 55.07 21.43 -2.86
N GLY A 914 53.81 21.11 -3.18
CA GLY A 914 52.75 22.11 -3.22
C GLY A 914 52.60 22.85 -1.87
N PRO A 915 51.60 23.72 -1.71
CA PRO A 915 51.35 24.38 -0.43
C PRO A 915 51.25 23.34 0.70
N GLY A 916 52.21 23.33 1.63
CA GLY A 916 52.26 22.38 2.76
C GLY A 916 53.45 21.41 2.82
N GLY A 917 54.33 21.32 1.82
CA GLY A 917 55.67 20.75 2.00
C GLY A 917 55.81 19.21 2.10
N ASP A 918 54.71 18.44 2.11
CA ASP A 918 54.77 16.99 2.33
C ASP A 918 54.78 16.18 1.02
N ARG A 919 55.96 15.65 0.67
CA ARG A 919 56.19 14.76 -0.49
C ARG A 919 55.32 13.50 -0.47
N GLN A 920 54.84 13.07 0.69
CA GLN A 920 53.98 11.89 0.79
C GLN A 920 52.53 12.17 0.36
N LYS A 921 52.15 13.44 0.18
CA LYS A 921 50.86 13.85 -0.40
C LYS A 921 50.85 13.97 -1.92
N ARG A 922 51.99 13.69 -2.58
CA ARG A 922 52.04 13.69 -4.05
C ARG A 922 51.08 12.66 -4.63
N TRP A 923 50.44 13.02 -5.73
CA TRP A 923 49.37 12.24 -6.37
C TRP A 923 49.52 12.24 -7.90
N PRO A 924 49.14 11.16 -8.62
CA PRO A 924 49.28 11.10 -10.07
C PRO A 924 48.45 12.19 -10.76
N SER A 925 49.07 12.88 -11.72
CA SER A 925 48.35 13.64 -12.76
C SER A 925 47.61 12.74 -13.74
N VAL A 926 46.68 13.33 -14.50
CA VAL A 926 45.99 12.66 -15.61
C VAL A 926 46.99 12.15 -16.65
N GLU A 927 48.04 12.91 -16.92
CA GLU A 927 49.11 12.56 -17.87
C GLU A 927 49.92 11.36 -17.38
N PHE A 928 50.35 11.35 -16.11
CA PHE A 928 51.04 10.20 -15.52
C PHE A 928 50.18 8.94 -15.62
N TRP A 929 48.89 9.05 -15.26
CA TRP A 929 47.94 7.95 -15.37
C TRP A 929 47.85 7.43 -16.81
N ASN A 930 47.73 8.32 -17.79
CA ASN A 930 47.63 7.94 -19.20
C ASN A 930 48.90 7.29 -19.76
N ILE A 931 50.09 7.78 -19.39
CA ILE A 931 51.37 7.18 -19.81
C ILE A 931 51.44 5.71 -19.37
N LEU A 932 51.10 5.45 -18.11
CA LEU A 932 51.08 4.08 -17.60
C LEU A 932 49.94 3.27 -18.21
N PHE A 933 48.77 3.88 -18.41
CA PHE A 933 47.66 3.20 -19.05
C PHE A 933 48.06 2.70 -20.45
N ASP A 934 48.63 3.56 -21.28
CA ASP A 934 49.09 3.20 -22.64
C ASP A 934 50.18 2.12 -22.64
N ARG A 935 51.00 2.07 -21.59
CA ARG A 935 52.06 1.07 -21.47
C ARG A 935 51.54 -0.33 -21.13
N TYR A 936 50.40 -0.42 -20.45
CA TYR A 936 49.87 -1.68 -19.92
C TYR A 936 48.56 -2.15 -20.56
N SER A 937 47.87 -1.30 -21.33
CA SER A 937 46.73 -1.69 -22.17
C SER A 937 47.20 -2.42 -23.42
#